data_AF-A0AA96LLY9-F1
#
_entry.id   AF-A0AA96LLY9-F1
#
_cell.length_a   1.000
_cell.length_b   1.000
_cell.length_c   1.000
_cell.angle_alpha   90.00
_cell.angle_beta   90.00
_cell.angle_gamma   90.00
#
_symmetry.space_group_name_H-M   'P 1'
#
loop_
_entity.id
_entity.type
_entity.pdbx_description
1 polymer ?
#
loop_
_entity_poly.entity_id
_entity_poly.type
_entity_poly.pdbx_seq_one_letter_code
_entity_poly.pdbx_strand_id
1 'polypeptide(L)'
;MGGIQGIMGLQSTIGNRAVAQLVRSQARPLPRQSDQVTPAFMQIQLMPTFKSEREAILYFEEWEEDTLFTEHAREVKQLLQIAIRNGWEDLQERIEYAQSESELIAIEQFKTWDLSNDSMLPAALRLLEKAQNKGWEDLEDLVIDYVRKSEDTRDEQYLPWDGLLDIQRDFLRRWAQHSPIPMDLLKKLVLHAGETEKELAWLTMLLQLPIPALTIPQFDLISRYQADLINNGKALRWVLDMIQQTDTLETAEGIIELAKDFNYEIEFALEAVAGSNEYADGVRESEFEKIHQSTEKQKQNVMDLGYAKALEGLTRGQKKDLEKPGTKGMIEQLLKTEQQKFAEPIFGMIDDRAEALQQHVIKVIGPEAYAKRRDDYIAFFQLVNYHPATIPALELCGQNFKMAEIIVQNVVLAPQLMMFIQDDSVTLQTYKRCSNVLSLPVWNTLLTQLTCDEFLGFAGSESCLQLVDLLHTHAVPVLRMKQLAIHPDRLVYCTPQFAADYAQLLVHYTPLEIHQLVKKTPSDGQTVISFLRTLQPKANSAASLLTCLTLAERMRWDQGNLIHIIGALPAGRTALQLTTCMYNQQLTVFDKNTHAEFGKWVNTLCVLMEDQNYTVTVGGSTKLSGNNTYERVCNIYDNLGNFLDDFVVHYHPGAVQNAQHPYGSAAHIKPISGNLATPKIGRDLLQDHLKNLIPKKKD
;
A
#
# COMPACT_ATOMS: atom_id res chain seq x y z
N MET A 1 -24.18 1.85 27.67
CA MET A 1 -25.15 0.89 28.23
C MET A 1 -26.51 1.57 28.16
N GLY A 2 -27.53 1.13 27.42
CA GLY A 2 -27.91 -0.21 26.99
C GLY A 2 -29.38 -0.41 27.43
N GLY A 3 -30.26 -0.81 26.50
CA GLY A 3 -31.62 -1.28 26.80
C GLY A 3 -32.73 -0.28 26.45
N ILE A 4 -33.30 -0.24 25.23
CA ILE A 4 -34.22 -1.19 24.54
C ILE A 4 -35.71 -0.90 24.79
N GLN A 5 -36.34 -0.42 23.70
CA GLN A 5 -37.67 -0.72 23.11
C GLN A 5 -39.00 -0.46 23.85
N GLY A 6 -39.97 0.02 23.05
CA GLY A 6 -41.42 -0.10 23.25
C GLY A 6 -42.17 1.20 22.97
N ILE A 7 -42.42 1.60 21.71
CA ILE A 7 -43.66 1.41 20.92
C ILE A 7 -44.88 2.20 21.44
N MET A 8 -45.64 2.76 20.48
CA MET A 8 -46.94 3.47 20.56
C MET A 8 -46.81 4.99 20.84
N GLY A 9 -47.52 5.87 20.14
CA GLY A 9 -48.60 5.72 19.19
C GLY A 9 -49.21 7.11 18.94
N LEU A 10 -49.56 7.37 17.70
CA LEU A 10 -50.05 8.62 17.11
C LEU A 10 -51.33 9.20 17.77
N GLN A 11 -51.50 10.52 17.57
CA GLN A 11 -52.72 11.36 17.62
C GLN A 11 -52.87 12.34 18.80
N SER A 12 -52.62 13.63 18.51
CA SER A 12 -53.27 14.81 19.11
C SER A 12 -52.84 16.04 18.28
N THR A 13 -53.65 16.97 17.78
CA THR A 13 -55.06 17.28 18.04
C THR A 13 -55.54 18.25 16.97
N ILE A 14 -56.76 18.03 16.47
CA ILE A 14 -57.62 19.04 15.84
C ILE A 14 -58.17 19.97 16.92
N GLY A 15 -58.18 21.27 16.61
CA GLY A 15 -59.24 22.26 16.84
C GLY A 15 -59.95 22.32 18.19
N ASN A 16 -59.90 23.50 18.83
CA ASN A 16 -61.08 24.26 19.27
C ASN A 16 -60.68 25.55 20.00
N ARG A 17 -61.63 26.51 19.99
CA ARG A 17 -61.81 27.66 20.90
C ARG A 17 -61.24 29.02 20.45
N ALA A 18 -62.13 29.82 19.86
CA ALA A 18 -62.86 30.91 20.53
C ALA A 18 -63.74 31.59 19.46
N VAL A 19 -65.08 31.48 19.43
CA VAL A 19 -66.10 31.91 20.42
C VAL A 19 -65.85 33.34 20.92
N ALA A 20 -66.46 34.31 20.25
CA ALA A 20 -67.04 35.50 20.88
C ALA A 20 -68.06 36.15 19.93
N GLN A 21 -69.21 36.54 20.50
CA GLN A 21 -70.37 37.21 19.90
C GLN A 21 -71.32 36.29 19.11
N LEU A 22 -72.42 35.72 19.60
CA LEU A 22 -73.20 35.76 20.83
C LEU A 22 -73.47 37.14 21.45
N VAL A 23 -73.98 38.08 20.65
CA VAL A 23 -74.94 39.10 21.12
C VAL A 23 -75.93 39.44 19.99
N ARG A 24 -77.09 38.78 19.99
CA ARG A 24 -78.45 39.29 19.68
C ARG A 24 -79.35 38.16 19.19
N SER A 25 -79.94 37.47 20.15
CA SER A 25 -81.17 36.71 19.98
C SER A 25 -82.37 37.68 19.99
N GLN A 26 -83.36 37.49 19.12
CA GLN A 26 -84.71 37.05 19.50
C GLN A 26 -85.78 37.32 18.41
N ALA A 27 -86.61 36.29 18.23
CA ALA A 27 -88.04 36.31 17.88
C ALA A 27 -88.50 36.73 16.47
N ARG A 28 -89.13 35.75 15.79
CA ARG A 28 -90.41 35.74 15.01
C ARG A 28 -90.94 37.06 14.40
N PRO A 29 -91.80 37.04 13.34
CA PRO A 29 -92.31 35.94 12.51
C PRO A 29 -92.26 36.20 10.97
N LEU A 30 -92.64 35.20 10.18
CA LEU A 30 -93.05 35.33 8.76
C LEU A 30 -94.20 36.35 8.60
N PRO A 31 -94.29 37.04 7.44
CA PRO A 31 -95.32 36.66 6.44
C PRO A 31 -94.77 36.72 4.99
N ARG A 32 -95.09 35.76 4.11
CA ARG A 32 -96.32 35.75 3.26
C ARG A 32 -96.54 37.06 2.51
N GLN A 33 -96.46 36.99 1.19
CA GLN A 33 -97.54 37.27 0.23
C GLN A 33 -96.95 37.18 -1.18
N SER A 34 -97.37 36.18 -1.97
CA SER A 34 -98.57 36.19 -2.83
C SER A 34 -98.24 36.91 -4.15
N ASP A 35 -98.60 36.44 -5.33
CA ASP A 35 -99.92 35.97 -5.77
C ASP A 35 -99.73 35.19 -7.09
N GLN A 36 -100.50 34.10 -7.30
CA GLN A 36 -101.57 34.00 -8.32
C GLN A 36 -101.02 33.98 -9.77
N VAL A 37 -101.39 33.05 -10.65
CA VAL A 37 -102.77 32.74 -11.06
C VAL A 37 -102.78 31.31 -11.68
N THR A 38 -103.64 30.47 -11.10
CA THR A 38 -104.43 29.33 -11.67
C THR A 38 -104.90 29.52 -13.13
N PRO A 39 -105.61 28.57 -13.78
CA PRO A 39 -105.73 27.13 -13.53
C PRO A 39 -105.62 26.30 -14.84
N ALA A 40 -105.06 25.10 -14.76
CA ALA A 40 -105.60 24.01 -15.56
C ALA A 40 -105.70 22.78 -14.66
N PHE A 41 -106.93 22.29 -14.57
CA PHE A 41 -107.26 20.99 -14.02
C PHE A 41 -106.40 19.91 -14.71
N MET A 42 -105.26 19.54 -14.15
CA MET A 42 -104.76 18.18 -14.35
C MET A 42 -105.36 17.33 -13.24
N GLN A 43 -106.48 16.69 -13.59
CA GLN A 43 -106.98 15.53 -12.84
C GLN A 43 -105.76 14.64 -12.56
N ILE A 44 -105.47 14.34 -11.29
CA ILE A 44 -104.50 13.30 -10.93
C ILE A 44 -105.06 12.01 -11.52
N GLN A 45 -104.61 11.66 -12.72
CA GLN A 45 -104.97 10.45 -13.41
C GLN A 45 -104.24 9.35 -12.66
N LEU A 46 -104.94 8.68 -11.74
CA LEU A 46 -104.46 7.46 -11.13
C LEU A 46 -104.08 6.52 -12.28
N MET A 47 -102.79 6.21 -12.37
CA MET A 47 -102.22 5.42 -13.46
C MET A 47 -103.04 4.12 -13.62
N PRO A 48 -103.46 3.77 -14.85
CA PRO A 48 -104.26 2.57 -15.07
C PRO A 48 -103.51 1.33 -14.58
N THR A 49 -104.23 0.37 -14.00
CA THR A 49 -103.63 -0.95 -13.72
C THR A 49 -103.61 -1.76 -15.02
N PHE A 50 -102.45 -1.84 -15.65
CA PHE A 50 -102.24 -2.60 -16.89
C PHE A 50 -102.25 -4.11 -16.62
N LYS A 51 -103.00 -4.86 -17.41
CA LYS A 51 -103.07 -6.34 -17.29
C LYS A 51 -101.98 -7.04 -18.09
N SER A 52 -101.33 -6.34 -19.03
CA SER A 52 -100.24 -6.86 -19.87
C SER A 52 -99.32 -5.74 -20.37
N GLU A 53 -98.09 -6.12 -20.75
CA GLU A 53 -97.08 -5.21 -21.33
C GLU A 53 -97.60 -4.43 -22.53
N ARG A 54 -98.33 -5.10 -23.43
CA ARG A 54 -98.87 -4.47 -24.64
C ARG A 54 -99.87 -3.34 -24.35
N GLU A 55 -100.62 -3.45 -23.26
CA GLU A 55 -101.57 -2.40 -22.85
C GLU A 55 -100.82 -1.16 -22.33
N ALA A 56 -99.69 -1.36 -21.64
CA ALA A 56 -98.84 -0.28 -21.16
C ALA A 56 -98.01 0.37 -22.29
N ILE A 57 -97.57 -0.40 -23.29
CA ILE A 57 -96.93 0.14 -24.50
C ILE A 57 -97.88 1.05 -25.27
N LEU A 58 -99.11 0.59 -25.53
CA LEU A 58 -100.10 1.43 -26.22
C LEU A 58 -100.37 2.73 -25.45
N TYR A 59 -100.42 2.66 -24.12
CA TYR A 59 -100.59 3.84 -23.28
C TYR A 59 -99.37 4.79 -23.32
N PHE A 60 -98.15 4.26 -23.40
CA PHE A 60 -96.93 5.05 -23.55
C PHE A 60 -96.83 5.71 -24.94
N GLU A 61 -97.25 5.00 -25.98
CA GLU A 61 -97.23 5.48 -27.38
C GLU A 61 -98.39 6.42 -27.74
N GLU A 62 -99.40 6.54 -26.88
CA GLU A 62 -100.46 7.55 -27.04
C GLU A 62 -99.96 8.98 -26.79
N TRP A 63 -98.80 9.14 -26.14
CA TRP A 63 -98.21 10.46 -25.86
C TRP A 63 -97.33 10.93 -27.02
N GLU A 64 -97.44 12.21 -27.38
CA GLU A 64 -96.59 12.84 -28.39
C GLU A 64 -95.14 12.94 -27.88
N GLU A 65 -94.15 12.64 -28.75
CA GLU A 65 -92.71 12.61 -28.42
C GLU A 65 -92.21 13.87 -27.68
N ASP A 66 -92.77 15.03 -28.02
CA ASP A 66 -92.36 16.31 -27.45
C ASP A 66 -92.92 16.57 -26.02
N THR A 67 -93.99 15.85 -25.63
CA THR A 67 -94.64 16.01 -24.30
C THR A 67 -94.30 14.89 -23.31
N LEU A 68 -93.73 13.80 -23.82
CA LEU A 68 -93.36 12.58 -23.09
C LEU A 68 -92.51 12.85 -21.82
N PHE A 69 -91.50 13.71 -21.92
CA PHE A 69 -90.57 13.99 -20.81
C PHE A 69 -90.74 15.37 -20.18
N THR A 70 -91.81 16.08 -20.54
CA THR A 70 -92.16 17.38 -19.96
C THR A 70 -93.46 17.25 -19.16
N GLU A 71 -94.60 17.10 -19.84
CA GLU A 71 -95.92 17.01 -19.21
C GLU A 71 -96.18 15.63 -18.58
N HIS A 72 -95.73 14.56 -19.24
CA HIS A 72 -95.95 13.17 -18.80
C HIS A 72 -94.74 12.53 -18.09
N ALA A 73 -93.74 13.33 -17.72
CA ALA A 73 -92.47 12.86 -17.17
C ALA A 73 -92.62 11.97 -15.93
N ARG A 74 -93.64 12.24 -15.09
CA ARG A 74 -93.90 11.48 -13.86
C ARG A 74 -94.53 10.13 -14.18
N GLU A 75 -95.46 10.09 -15.12
CA GLU A 75 -96.15 8.89 -15.58
C GLU A 75 -95.17 7.98 -16.34
N VAL A 76 -94.30 8.52 -17.20
CA VAL A 76 -93.24 7.75 -17.86
C VAL A 76 -92.30 7.12 -16.85
N LYS A 77 -91.91 7.84 -15.80
CA LYS A 77 -91.05 7.29 -14.73
C LYS A 77 -91.76 6.18 -13.95
N GLN A 78 -93.07 6.29 -13.74
CA GLN A 78 -93.87 5.25 -13.10
C GLN A 78 -94.06 4.03 -14.01
N LEU A 79 -94.29 4.22 -15.31
CA LEU A 79 -94.34 3.16 -16.32
C LEU A 79 -93.02 2.41 -16.41
N LEU A 80 -91.89 3.12 -16.42
CA LEU A 80 -90.56 2.51 -16.41
C LEU A 80 -90.34 1.66 -15.15
N GLN A 81 -90.78 2.14 -13.98
CA GLN A 81 -90.72 1.34 -12.74
C GLN A 81 -91.63 0.12 -12.77
N ILE A 82 -92.83 0.23 -13.38
CA ILE A 82 -93.71 -0.92 -13.59
C ILE A 82 -93.07 -1.92 -14.56
N ALA A 83 -92.46 -1.42 -15.64
CA ALA A 83 -91.81 -2.24 -16.66
C ALA A 83 -90.68 -3.05 -16.04
N ILE A 84 -89.78 -2.40 -15.30
CA ILE A 84 -88.68 -3.05 -14.58
C ILE A 84 -89.22 -4.06 -13.54
N ARG A 85 -90.26 -3.69 -12.78
CA ARG A 85 -90.81 -4.55 -11.71
C ARG A 85 -91.47 -5.81 -12.26
N ASN A 86 -92.15 -5.72 -13.41
CA ASN A 86 -92.87 -6.83 -14.02
C ASN A 86 -92.05 -7.57 -15.09
N GLY A 87 -90.85 -7.09 -15.44
CA GLY A 87 -89.99 -7.67 -16.47
C GLY A 87 -90.50 -7.43 -17.90
N TRP A 88 -91.04 -6.24 -18.17
CA TRP A 88 -91.53 -5.82 -19.49
C TRP A 88 -90.41 -5.12 -20.25
N GLU A 89 -89.59 -5.90 -20.95
CA GLU A 89 -88.36 -5.44 -21.62
C GLU A 89 -88.66 -4.53 -22.83
N ASP A 90 -89.72 -4.80 -23.61
CA ASP A 90 -90.03 -4.01 -24.82
C ASP A 90 -90.51 -2.60 -24.42
N LEU A 91 -91.33 -2.50 -23.37
CA LEU A 91 -91.71 -1.20 -22.82
C LEU A 91 -90.50 -0.43 -22.26
N GLN A 92 -89.59 -1.13 -21.57
CA GLN A 92 -88.38 -0.52 -21.03
C GLN A 92 -87.49 0.04 -22.14
N GLU A 93 -87.19 -0.77 -23.18
CA GLU A 93 -86.35 -0.35 -24.30
C GLU A 93 -86.94 0.85 -25.05
N ARG A 94 -88.26 0.89 -25.25
CA ARG A 94 -88.93 2.03 -25.91
C ARG A 94 -88.86 3.32 -25.08
N ILE A 95 -89.04 3.22 -23.76
CA ILE A 95 -88.90 4.37 -22.86
C ILE A 95 -87.45 4.88 -22.86
N GLU A 96 -86.47 3.97 -22.77
CA GLU A 96 -85.04 4.33 -22.76
C GLU A 96 -84.58 4.91 -24.10
N TYR A 97 -85.07 4.38 -25.22
CA TYR A 97 -84.83 4.93 -26.55
C TYR A 97 -85.37 6.36 -26.65
N ALA A 98 -86.63 6.59 -26.25
CA ALA A 98 -87.23 7.92 -26.25
C ALA A 98 -86.45 8.90 -25.34
N GLN A 99 -85.91 8.44 -24.20
CA GLN A 99 -85.04 9.27 -23.34
C GLN A 99 -83.73 9.66 -24.05
N SER A 100 -83.12 8.73 -24.79
CA SER A 100 -81.87 8.98 -25.52
C SER A 100 -82.01 9.96 -26.70
N GLU A 101 -83.26 10.19 -27.11
CA GLU A 101 -83.63 11.03 -28.25
C GLU A 101 -84.17 12.41 -27.82
N SER A 102 -84.11 12.76 -26.52
CA SER A 102 -84.57 14.06 -25.98
C SER A 102 -83.42 15.04 -25.70
N GLU A 103 -83.51 16.27 -26.25
CA GLU A 103 -82.54 17.37 -26.02
C GLU A 103 -82.42 17.74 -24.54
N LEU A 104 -83.56 17.80 -23.84
CA LEU A 104 -83.65 18.27 -22.47
C LEU A 104 -82.89 17.36 -21.48
N ILE A 105 -82.98 16.03 -21.71
CA ILE A 105 -82.23 15.04 -20.93
C ILE A 105 -80.73 15.13 -21.23
N ALA A 106 -80.34 15.34 -22.49
CA ALA A 106 -78.94 15.52 -22.87
C ALA A 106 -78.30 16.78 -22.25
N ILE A 107 -79.06 17.88 -22.14
CA ILE A 107 -78.65 19.10 -21.45
C ILE A 107 -78.43 18.85 -19.96
N GLU A 108 -79.37 18.18 -19.28
CA GLU A 108 -79.21 17.85 -17.85
C GLU A 108 -77.99 16.95 -17.62
N GLN A 109 -77.76 15.96 -18.49
CA GLN A 109 -76.57 15.10 -18.40
C GLN A 109 -75.28 15.90 -18.57
N PHE A 110 -75.16 16.76 -19.58
CA PHE A 110 -73.96 17.56 -19.78
C PHE A 110 -73.67 18.51 -18.61
N LYS A 111 -74.71 19.09 -17.98
CA LYS A 111 -74.55 19.94 -16.79
C LYS A 111 -74.00 19.20 -15.56
N THR A 112 -74.06 17.87 -15.54
CA THR A 112 -73.48 17.06 -14.46
C THR A 112 -72.03 16.65 -14.71
N TRP A 113 -71.47 16.93 -15.89
CA TRP A 113 -70.09 16.58 -16.20
C TRP A 113 -69.10 17.44 -15.44
N ASP A 114 -67.99 16.84 -15.01
CA ASP A 114 -66.86 17.57 -14.45
C ASP A 114 -66.03 18.18 -15.58
N LEU A 115 -66.25 19.46 -15.82
CA LEU A 115 -65.61 20.25 -16.89
C LEU A 115 -64.30 20.92 -16.42
N SER A 116 -63.73 20.49 -15.30
CA SER A 116 -62.49 21.06 -14.76
C SER A 116 -61.20 20.60 -15.46
N ASN A 117 -61.28 19.58 -16.34
CA ASN A 117 -60.15 19.01 -17.07
C ASN A 117 -60.56 18.42 -18.42
N ASP A 118 -59.60 18.22 -19.32
CA ASP A 118 -59.86 17.84 -20.72
C ASP A 118 -60.29 16.38 -20.95
N SER A 119 -60.51 15.59 -19.88
CA SER A 119 -60.86 14.16 -20.02
C SER A 119 -62.19 13.93 -20.73
N MET A 120 -63.11 14.89 -20.64
CA MET A 120 -64.44 14.83 -21.26
C MET A 120 -64.48 15.43 -22.67
N LEU A 121 -63.36 15.93 -23.21
CA LEU A 121 -63.30 16.56 -24.54
C LEU A 121 -63.78 15.62 -25.69
N PRO A 122 -63.39 14.34 -25.75
CA PRO A 122 -63.89 13.44 -26.80
C PRO A 122 -65.40 13.18 -26.70
N ALA A 123 -65.95 13.15 -25.49
CA ALA A 123 -67.37 12.96 -25.25
C ALA A 123 -68.16 14.23 -25.58
N ALA A 124 -67.60 15.41 -25.26
CA ALA A 124 -68.17 16.71 -25.61
C ALA A 124 -68.23 16.92 -27.13
N LEU A 125 -67.17 16.54 -27.87
CA LEU A 125 -67.16 16.63 -29.34
C LEU A 125 -68.25 15.76 -29.99
N ARG A 126 -68.46 14.53 -29.49
CA ARG A 126 -69.55 13.66 -29.98
C ARG A 126 -70.93 14.19 -29.63
N LEU A 127 -71.09 14.80 -28.46
CA LEU A 127 -72.35 15.41 -28.05
C LEU A 127 -72.66 16.66 -28.87
N LEU A 128 -71.64 17.48 -29.18
CA LEU A 128 -71.73 18.63 -30.08
C LEU A 128 -72.14 18.19 -31.49
N GLU A 129 -71.51 17.14 -32.02
CA GLU A 129 -71.88 16.57 -33.33
C GLU A 129 -73.33 16.03 -33.33
N LYS A 130 -73.78 15.39 -32.24
CA LYS A 130 -75.17 14.94 -32.10
C LYS A 130 -76.15 16.13 -32.03
N ALA A 131 -75.80 17.19 -31.29
CA ALA A 131 -76.62 18.40 -31.17
C ALA A 131 -76.79 19.09 -32.52
N GLN A 132 -75.68 19.26 -33.26
CA GLN A 132 -75.66 19.84 -34.61
C GLN A 132 -76.47 19.04 -35.61
N ASN A 133 -76.35 17.71 -35.60
CA ASN A 133 -77.08 16.84 -36.52
C ASN A 133 -78.60 16.84 -36.28
N LYS A 134 -79.04 17.13 -35.05
CA LYS A 134 -80.47 17.16 -34.68
C LYS A 134 -81.08 18.56 -34.60
N GLY A 135 -80.27 19.61 -34.74
CA GLY A 135 -80.74 20.99 -34.59
C GLY A 135 -81.05 21.40 -33.14
N TRP A 136 -80.35 20.81 -32.18
CA TRP A 136 -80.46 21.12 -30.74
C TRP A 136 -79.58 22.33 -30.40
N GLU A 137 -80.06 23.52 -30.74
CA GLU A 137 -79.30 24.78 -30.64
C GLU A 137 -78.85 25.07 -29.19
N ASP A 138 -79.71 24.80 -28.19
CA ASP A 138 -79.43 25.10 -26.79
C ASP A 138 -78.31 24.20 -26.22
N LEU A 139 -78.26 22.93 -26.64
CA LEU A 139 -77.17 22.03 -26.25
C LEU A 139 -75.87 22.36 -27.01
N GLU A 140 -75.96 22.72 -28.28
CA GLU A 140 -74.80 23.10 -29.10
C GLU A 140 -74.04 24.29 -28.48
N ASP A 141 -74.74 25.37 -28.17
CA ASP A 141 -74.16 26.59 -27.58
C ASP A 141 -73.48 26.30 -26.23
N LEU A 142 -74.02 25.38 -25.45
CA LEU A 142 -73.50 25.06 -24.12
C LEU A 142 -72.25 24.17 -24.19
N VAL A 143 -72.16 23.28 -25.19
CA VAL A 143 -71.02 22.37 -25.37
C VAL A 143 -69.87 23.06 -26.12
N ILE A 144 -70.16 23.93 -27.09
CA ILE A 144 -69.13 24.60 -27.92
C ILE A 144 -68.22 25.52 -27.10
N ASP A 145 -68.75 26.17 -26.06
CA ASP A 145 -68.00 27.04 -25.15
C ASP A 145 -66.94 26.27 -24.36
N TYR A 146 -67.23 25.03 -23.95
CA TYR A 146 -66.29 24.16 -23.27
C TYR A 146 -65.21 23.62 -24.23
N VAL A 147 -65.61 23.21 -25.44
CA VAL A 147 -64.69 22.72 -26.47
C VAL A 147 -63.67 23.81 -26.85
N ARG A 148 -64.12 25.05 -27.08
CA ARG A 148 -63.21 26.18 -27.40
C ARG A 148 -62.19 26.47 -26.31
N LYS A 149 -62.60 26.52 -25.04
CA LYS A 149 -61.68 26.74 -23.91
C LYS A 149 -60.64 25.61 -23.76
N SER A 150 -61.04 24.38 -24.06
CA SER A 150 -60.16 23.20 -23.98
C SER A 150 -59.20 23.14 -25.18
N GLU A 151 -59.58 23.66 -26.34
CA GLU A 151 -58.69 23.79 -27.50
C GLU A 151 -57.69 24.95 -27.36
N ASP A 152 -58.13 26.10 -26.83
CA ASP A 152 -57.25 27.27 -26.59
C ASP A 152 -56.12 26.97 -25.58
N THR A 153 -56.37 26.11 -24.58
CA THR A 153 -55.35 25.67 -23.60
C THR A 153 -54.34 24.67 -24.18
N ARG A 154 -54.65 24.07 -25.33
CA ARG A 154 -53.79 23.11 -26.03
C ARG A 154 -52.75 23.80 -26.94
N ASP A 155 -53.05 25.01 -27.40
CA ASP A 155 -52.18 25.79 -28.31
C ASP A 155 -51.15 26.69 -27.60
N GLU A 156 -51.29 26.95 -26.28
CA GLU A 156 -50.30 27.73 -25.50
C GLU A 156 -48.97 27.02 -25.18
N GLN A 157 -48.83 25.71 -25.49
CA GLN A 157 -47.60 24.95 -25.19
C GLN A 157 -46.45 25.14 -26.20
N TYR A 158 -46.62 25.91 -27.28
CA TYR A 158 -45.67 25.97 -28.40
C TYR A 158 -45.08 27.35 -28.74
N LEU A 159 -44.78 28.22 -27.75
CA LEU A 159 -43.95 29.41 -27.99
C LEU A 159 -42.73 29.50 -27.02
N PRO A 160 -41.49 29.66 -27.55
CA PRO A 160 -40.24 29.57 -26.78
C PRO A 160 -39.84 30.93 -26.19
N TRP A 161 -39.72 31.02 -24.85
CA TRP A 161 -39.24 32.23 -24.18
C TRP A 161 -38.04 32.02 -23.23
N ASP A 162 -37.54 30.79 -23.11
CA ASP A 162 -36.44 30.44 -22.20
C ASP A 162 -35.07 30.28 -22.89
N GLY A 163 -35.02 30.31 -24.23
CA GLY A 163 -33.80 30.14 -25.02
C GLY A 163 -33.19 28.74 -24.98
N LEU A 164 -33.92 27.74 -24.45
CA LEU A 164 -33.45 26.36 -24.30
C LEU A 164 -33.88 25.48 -25.48
N LEU A 165 -32.96 24.63 -25.94
CA LEU A 165 -33.26 23.55 -26.89
C LEU A 165 -34.06 22.43 -26.22
N ASP A 166 -34.81 21.64 -27.00
CA ASP A 166 -35.62 20.55 -26.45
C ASP A 166 -34.77 19.50 -25.70
N ILE A 167 -33.59 19.16 -26.24
CA ILE A 167 -32.62 18.27 -25.56
C ILE A 167 -32.13 18.82 -24.22
N GLN A 168 -32.02 20.15 -24.09
CA GLN A 168 -31.60 20.83 -22.86
C GLN A 168 -32.73 20.83 -21.83
N ARG A 169 -33.98 21.02 -22.28
CA ARG A 169 -35.17 20.93 -21.42
C ARG A 169 -35.34 19.53 -20.85
N ASP A 170 -35.19 18.50 -21.69
CA ASP A 170 -35.27 17.11 -21.27
C ASP A 170 -34.16 16.75 -20.28
N PHE A 171 -32.94 17.25 -20.52
CA PHE A 171 -31.83 17.11 -19.58
C PHE A 171 -32.12 17.76 -18.22
N LEU A 172 -32.54 19.03 -18.21
CA LEU A 172 -32.85 19.77 -16.97
C LEU A 172 -34.01 19.13 -16.20
N ARG A 173 -35.06 18.64 -16.89
CA ARG A 173 -36.17 17.90 -16.27
C ARG A 173 -35.67 16.63 -15.58
N ARG A 174 -34.77 15.87 -16.22
CA ARG A 174 -34.18 14.65 -15.64
C ARG A 174 -33.39 14.94 -14.36
N TRP A 175 -32.64 16.04 -14.36
CA TRP A 175 -31.78 16.44 -13.24
C TRP A 175 -32.47 17.31 -12.19
N ALA A 176 -33.71 17.75 -12.42
CA ALA A 176 -34.47 18.66 -11.56
C ALA A 176 -34.51 18.25 -10.07
N GLN A 177 -34.59 16.95 -9.80
CA GLN A 177 -34.72 16.39 -8.46
C GLN A 177 -33.44 15.73 -7.93
N HIS A 178 -32.41 15.59 -8.77
CA HIS A 178 -31.22 14.75 -8.47
C HIS A 178 -29.89 15.49 -8.70
N SER A 179 -29.92 16.77 -9.09
CA SER A 179 -28.73 17.56 -9.35
C SER A 179 -27.93 17.81 -8.07
N PRO A 180 -26.60 17.57 -8.05
CA PRO A 180 -25.74 17.93 -6.93
C PRO A 180 -25.51 19.45 -6.81
N ILE A 181 -25.90 20.22 -7.83
CA ILE A 181 -25.73 21.67 -7.88
C ILE A 181 -27.08 22.39 -7.97
N PRO A 182 -27.19 23.65 -7.48
CA PRO A 182 -28.39 24.47 -7.62
C PRO A 182 -28.88 24.56 -9.08
N MET A 183 -30.21 24.47 -9.26
CA MET A 183 -30.84 24.41 -10.58
C MET A 183 -30.52 25.64 -11.46
N ASP A 184 -30.36 26.82 -10.85
CA ASP A 184 -30.00 28.04 -11.57
C ASP A 184 -28.58 27.99 -12.17
N LEU A 185 -27.65 27.34 -11.47
CA LEU A 185 -26.28 27.12 -11.95
C LEU A 185 -26.25 26.03 -13.01
N LEU A 186 -27.03 24.95 -12.82
CA LEU A 186 -27.17 23.89 -13.82
C LEU A 186 -27.76 24.44 -15.13
N LYS A 187 -28.79 25.28 -15.06
CA LYS A 187 -29.38 25.93 -16.24
C LYS A 187 -28.36 26.78 -16.98
N LYS A 188 -27.52 27.54 -16.26
CA LYS A 188 -26.43 28.33 -16.88
C LYS A 188 -25.38 27.45 -17.57
N LEU A 189 -24.99 26.32 -16.96
CA LEU A 189 -24.05 25.37 -17.56
C LEU A 189 -24.63 24.69 -18.81
N VAL A 190 -25.91 24.30 -18.76
CA VAL A 190 -26.60 23.68 -19.90
C VAL A 190 -26.77 24.66 -21.06
N LEU A 191 -27.05 25.94 -20.78
CA LEU A 191 -27.07 26.99 -21.80
C LEU A 191 -25.69 27.25 -22.40
N HIS A 192 -24.63 27.11 -21.60
CA HIS A 192 -23.25 27.35 -22.03
C HIS A 192 -22.66 26.20 -22.85
N ALA A 193 -22.94 24.95 -22.46
CA ALA A 193 -22.27 23.77 -23.01
C ALA A 193 -23.20 22.54 -23.07
N GLY A 194 -24.44 22.72 -23.51
CA GLY A 194 -25.43 21.65 -23.65
C GLY A 194 -26.14 21.66 -24.99
N GLU A 195 -25.50 22.19 -26.05
CA GLU A 195 -26.11 22.32 -27.37
C GLU A 195 -26.19 20.98 -28.12
N THR A 196 -25.41 19.98 -27.70
CA THR A 196 -25.38 18.65 -28.30
C THR A 196 -25.53 17.53 -27.28
N GLU A 197 -25.95 16.35 -27.74
CA GLU A 197 -26.03 15.15 -26.88
C GLU A 197 -24.67 14.78 -26.26
N LYS A 198 -23.56 15.01 -26.98
CA LYS A 198 -22.20 14.71 -26.49
C LYS A 198 -21.81 15.61 -25.32
N GLU A 199 -22.14 16.89 -25.39
CA GLU A 199 -21.84 17.83 -24.31
C GLU A 199 -22.74 17.59 -23.10
N LEU A 200 -24.02 17.28 -23.31
CA LEU A 200 -24.93 16.86 -22.24
C LEU A 200 -24.48 15.53 -21.58
N ALA A 201 -23.90 14.60 -22.35
CA ALA A 201 -23.31 13.37 -21.81
C ALA A 201 -22.06 13.68 -20.96
N TRP A 202 -21.22 14.63 -21.37
CA TRP A 202 -20.08 15.09 -20.58
C TRP A 202 -20.51 15.76 -19.27
N LEU A 203 -21.49 16.66 -19.33
CA LEU A 203 -22.14 17.27 -18.16
C LEU A 203 -22.70 16.20 -17.22
N THR A 204 -23.36 15.16 -17.76
CA THR A 204 -23.86 14.02 -16.97
C THR A 204 -22.73 13.37 -16.17
N MET A 205 -21.58 13.12 -16.81
CA MET A 205 -20.43 12.49 -16.17
C MET A 205 -19.88 13.36 -15.02
N LEU A 206 -19.76 14.66 -15.23
CA LEU A 206 -19.28 15.60 -14.20
C LEU A 206 -20.27 15.71 -13.03
N LEU A 207 -21.58 15.78 -13.30
CA LEU A 207 -22.64 15.87 -12.29
C LEU A 207 -22.84 14.58 -11.49
N GLN A 208 -22.29 13.45 -11.94
CA GLN A 208 -22.31 12.20 -11.18
C GLN A 208 -21.17 12.12 -10.15
N LEU A 209 -20.21 13.05 -10.17
CA LEU A 209 -19.10 13.08 -9.21
C LEU A 209 -19.50 13.82 -7.93
N PRO A 210 -19.01 13.39 -6.75
CA PRO A 210 -19.32 14.02 -5.47
C PRO A 210 -18.47 15.29 -5.28
N ILE A 211 -18.75 16.34 -6.06
CA ILE A 211 -18.00 17.60 -6.07
C ILE A 211 -18.91 18.82 -5.83
N PRO A 212 -18.37 19.93 -5.27
CA PRO A 212 -19.06 21.22 -5.18
C PRO A 212 -19.44 21.78 -6.56
N ALA A 213 -20.35 22.75 -6.57
CA ALA A 213 -20.84 23.34 -7.81
C ALA A 213 -19.72 24.00 -8.63
N LEU A 214 -19.48 23.47 -9.83
CA LEU A 214 -18.53 24.02 -10.80
C LEU A 214 -19.01 25.38 -11.31
N THR A 215 -18.12 26.37 -11.30
CA THR A 215 -18.33 27.63 -12.03
C THR A 215 -18.11 27.42 -13.54
N ILE A 216 -18.64 28.31 -14.39
CA ILE A 216 -18.45 28.23 -15.85
C ILE A 216 -16.96 28.19 -16.24
N PRO A 217 -16.08 29.05 -15.68
CA PRO A 217 -14.65 29.00 -16.02
C PRO A 217 -13.97 27.69 -15.61
N GLN A 218 -14.38 27.08 -14.50
CA GLN A 218 -13.88 25.75 -14.09
C GLN A 218 -14.35 24.67 -15.06
N PHE A 219 -15.62 24.71 -15.46
CA PHE A 219 -16.16 23.79 -16.46
C PHE A 219 -15.41 23.89 -17.79
N ASP A 220 -15.13 25.11 -18.25
CA ASP A 220 -14.37 25.34 -19.49
C ASP A 220 -12.97 24.74 -19.42
N LEU A 221 -12.26 24.98 -18.30
CA LEU A 221 -10.93 24.43 -18.09
C LEU A 221 -10.94 22.88 -18.12
N ILE A 222 -11.85 22.25 -17.37
CA ILE A 222 -11.99 20.79 -17.33
C ILE A 222 -12.31 20.23 -18.72
N SER A 223 -13.18 20.92 -19.46
CA SER A 223 -13.63 20.50 -20.78
C SER A 223 -12.55 20.61 -21.87
N ARG A 224 -11.52 21.46 -21.69
CA ARG A 224 -10.34 21.46 -22.58
C ARG A 224 -9.61 20.11 -22.60
N TYR A 225 -9.70 19.35 -21.51
CA TYR A 225 -9.07 18.03 -21.36
C TYR A 225 -10.05 16.87 -21.52
N GLN A 226 -11.28 17.13 -22.00
CA GLN A 226 -12.34 16.11 -22.07
C GLN A 226 -11.88 14.81 -22.76
N ALA A 227 -11.13 14.91 -23.85
CA ALA A 227 -10.65 13.74 -24.61
C ALA A 227 -9.83 12.77 -23.74
N ASP A 228 -9.01 13.30 -22.84
CA ASP A 228 -8.12 12.54 -21.97
C ASP A 228 -8.88 12.03 -20.73
N LEU A 229 -9.86 12.80 -20.24
CA LEU A 229 -10.56 12.56 -18.98
C LEU A 229 -11.78 11.64 -19.09
N ILE A 230 -12.47 11.62 -20.23
CA ILE A 230 -13.78 10.95 -20.38
C ILE A 230 -13.76 9.44 -20.06
N ASN A 231 -12.61 8.78 -20.25
CA ASN A 231 -12.43 7.37 -19.92
C ASN A 231 -11.43 7.14 -18.76
N ASN A 232 -10.96 8.21 -18.12
CA ASN A 232 -9.99 8.15 -17.03
C ASN A 232 -10.56 8.80 -15.77
N GLY A 233 -11.43 8.06 -15.07
CA GLY A 233 -12.09 8.56 -13.86
C GLY A 233 -11.13 8.93 -12.73
N LYS A 234 -9.92 8.34 -12.68
CA LYS A 234 -8.88 8.71 -11.71
C LYS A 234 -8.32 10.10 -12.03
N ALA A 235 -7.90 10.33 -13.28
CA ALA A 235 -7.42 11.62 -13.74
C ALA A 235 -8.49 12.72 -13.60
N LEU A 236 -9.74 12.41 -13.94
CA LEU A 236 -10.84 13.37 -13.81
C LEU A 236 -11.01 13.86 -12.37
N ARG A 237 -11.01 12.95 -11.40
CA ARG A 237 -11.06 13.31 -9.97
C ARG A 237 -9.85 14.14 -9.55
N TRP A 238 -8.65 13.76 -9.99
CA TRP A 238 -7.43 14.51 -9.68
C TRP A 238 -7.47 15.94 -10.24
N VAL A 239 -7.90 16.13 -11.50
CA VAL A 239 -8.06 17.45 -12.12
C VAL A 239 -9.07 18.31 -11.33
N LEU A 240 -10.20 17.71 -10.94
CA LEU A 240 -11.22 18.37 -10.13
C LEU A 240 -10.69 18.79 -8.76
N ASP A 241 -9.98 17.89 -8.08
CA ASP A 241 -9.34 18.17 -6.80
C ASP A 241 -8.30 19.29 -6.94
N MET A 242 -7.52 19.28 -8.02
CA MET A 242 -6.52 20.32 -8.28
C MET A 242 -7.15 21.70 -8.40
N ILE A 243 -8.20 21.81 -9.22
CA ILE A 243 -8.94 23.07 -9.42
C ILE A 243 -9.53 23.60 -8.11
N GLN A 244 -9.89 22.73 -7.17
CA GLN A 244 -10.41 23.12 -5.86
C GLN A 244 -9.33 23.50 -4.85
N GLN A 245 -8.16 22.86 -4.93
CA GLN A 245 -7.07 23.05 -3.98
C GLN A 245 -6.17 24.25 -4.32
N THR A 246 -6.19 24.72 -5.57
CA THR A 246 -5.41 25.87 -6.01
C THR A 246 -6.16 27.20 -5.86
N ASP A 247 -5.40 28.26 -5.56
CA ASP A 247 -5.94 29.61 -5.38
C ASP A 247 -6.49 30.23 -6.67
N THR A 248 -5.94 29.86 -7.84
CA THR A 248 -6.33 30.40 -9.15
C THR A 248 -6.44 29.31 -10.21
N LEU A 249 -7.30 29.55 -11.22
CA LEU A 249 -7.46 28.66 -12.37
C LEU A 249 -6.21 28.59 -13.25
N GLU A 250 -5.43 29.68 -13.31
CA GLU A 250 -4.17 29.74 -14.05
C GLU A 250 -3.11 28.81 -13.42
N THR A 251 -3.05 28.78 -12.08
CA THR A 251 -2.21 27.83 -11.35
C THR A 251 -2.68 26.40 -11.56
N ALA A 252 -3.99 26.14 -11.48
CA ALA A 252 -4.56 24.82 -11.75
C ALA A 252 -4.21 24.33 -13.15
N GLU A 253 -4.42 25.17 -14.16
CA GLU A 253 -4.11 24.88 -15.57
C GLU A 253 -2.63 24.56 -15.74
N GLY A 254 -1.72 25.35 -15.15
CA GLY A 254 -0.28 25.08 -15.20
C GLY A 254 0.10 23.71 -14.61
N ILE A 255 -0.52 23.31 -13.49
CA ILE A 255 -0.26 22.01 -12.85
C ILE A 255 -0.86 20.86 -13.68
N ILE A 256 -2.05 21.05 -14.26
CA ILE A 256 -2.71 20.07 -15.12
C ILE A 256 -1.88 19.85 -16.39
N GLU A 257 -1.44 20.91 -17.06
CA GLU A 257 -0.57 20.82 -18.24
C GLU A 257 0.74 20.11 -17.94
N LEU A 258 1.32 20.35 -16.75
CA LEU A 258 2.53 19.67 -16.34
C LEU A 258 2.33 18.15 -16.21
N ALA A 259 1.22 17.73 -15.60
CA ALA A 259 0.95 16.32 -15.32
C ALA A 259 0.27 15.56 -16.47
N LYS A 260 -0.31 16.26 -17.45
CA LYS A 260 -1.10 15.69 -18.55
C LYS A 260 -0.36 14.58 -19.30
N ASP A 261 0.89 14.85 -19.69
CA ASP A 261 1.71 13.89 -20.44
C ASP A 261 2.16 12.68 -19.59
N PHE A 262 1.95 12.76 -18.27
CA PHE A 262 2.35 11.77 -17.27
C PHE A 262 1.14 11.06 -16.64
N ASN A 263 0.07 10.88 -17.42
CA ASN A 263 -1.17 10.24 -16.97
C ASN A 263 -1.77 10.91 -15.71
N TYR A 264 -1.56 12.22 -15.56
CA TYR A 264 -2.02 13.03 -14.42
C TYR A 264 -1.40 12.61 -13.06
N GLU A 265 -0.25 11.93 -13.08
CA GLU A 265 0.52 11.61 -11.88
C GLU A 265 1.61 12.67 -11.64
N ILE A 266 1.32 13.65 -10.78
CA ILE A 266 2.18 14.82 -10.59
C ILE A 266 3.60 14.50 -10.13
N GLU A 267 3.78 13.46 -9.31
CA GLU A 267 5.10 13.06 -8.80
C GLU A 267 6.05 12.67 -9.95
N PHE A 268 5.54 11.94 -10.95
CA PHE A 268 6.31 11.57 -12.14
C PHE A 268 6.62 12.79 -13.00
N ALA A 269 5.67 13.72 -13.12
CA ALA A 269 5.89 14.95 -13.88
C ALA A 269 6.97 15.81 -13.24
N LEU A 270 6.95 15.97 -11.91
CA LEU A 270 7.97 16.72 -11.17
C LEU A 270 9.35 16.07 -11.29
N GLU A 271 9.43 14.74 -11.16
CA GLU A 271 10.68 13.99 -11.35
C GLU A 271 11.25 14.20 -12.76
N ALA A 272 10.40 14.10 -13.79
CA ALA A 272 10.82 14.33 -15.17
C ALA A 272 11.30 15.77 -15.41
N VAL A 273 10.64 16.78 -14.82
CA VAL A 273 11.06 18.18 -14.91
C VAL A 273 12.42 18.39 -14.25
N ALA A 274 12.58 17.91 -13.01
CA ALA A 274 13.82 18.03 -12.26
C ALA A 274 14.98 17.36 -13.01
N GLY A 275 14.84 16.08 -13.36
CA GLY A 275 15.87 15.32 -14.06
C GLY A 275 16.16 15.85 -15.47
N SER A 276 15.18 16.41 -16.18
CA SER A 276 15.40 17.03 -17.49
C SER A 276 16.12 18.38 -17.39
N ASN A 277 15.84 19.16 -16.35
CA ASN A 277 16.56 20.41 -16.08
C ASN A 277 18.02 20.14 -15.72
N GLU A 278 18.29 19.22 -14.80
CA GLU A 278 19.66 18.85 -14.42
C GLU A 278 20.47 18.35 -15.62
N TYR A 279 19.86 17.51 -16.47
CA TYR A 279 20.50 17.05 -17.70
C TYR A 279 20.79 18.21 -18.67
N ALA A 280 19.83 19.11 -18.86
CA ALA A 280 20.01 20.28 -19.73
C ALA A 280 21.10 21.22 -19.20
N ASP A 281 21.18 21.43 -17.88
CA ASP A 281 22.24 22.20 -17.24
C ASP A 281 23.61 21.57 -17.45
N GLY A 282 23.74 20.26 -17.24
CA GLY A 282 24.98 19.54 -17.51
C GLY A 282 25.42 19.63 -18.98
N VAL A 283 24.47 19.60 -19.93
CA VAL A 283 24.78 19.82 -21.35
C VAL A 283 25.22 21.27 -21.61
N ARG A 284 24.55 22.27 -21.02
CA ARG A 284 24.95 23.69 -21.15
C ARG A 284 26.35 23.92 -20.62
N GLU A 285 26.65 23.44 -19.42
CA GLU A 285 27.98 23.55 -18.81
C GLU A 285 29.06 22.91 -19.68
N SER A 286 28.80 21.70 -20.19
CA SER A 286 29.72 21.00 -21.10
C SER A 286 29.98 21.78 -22.39
N GLU A 287 28.94 22.37 -23.00
CA GLU A 287 29.08 23.17 -24.22
C GLU A 287 29.75 24.52 -23.95
N PHE A 288 29.45 25.18 -22.83
CA PHE A 288 30.14 26.41 -22.43
C PHE A 288 31.64 26.18 -22.22
N GLU A 289 32.01 25.07 -21.58
CA GLU A 289 33.41 24.69 -21.38
C GLU A 289 34.12 24.45 -22.73
N LYS A 290 33.47 23.78 -23.69
CA LYS A 290 34.01 23.62 -25.06
C LYS A 290 34.21 24.96 -25.76
N ILE A 291 33.24 25.88 -25.62
CA ILE A 291 33.35 27.23 -26.20
C ILE A 291 34.52 27.99 -25.55
N HIS A 292 34.67 27.92 -24.24
CA HIS A 292 35.75 28.58 -23.50
C HIS A 292 37.13 28.04 -23.93
N GLN A 293 37.31 26.71 -23.94
CA GLN A 293 38.55 26.08 -24.38
C GLN A 293 38.90 26.40 -25.84
N SER A 294 37.89 26.40 -26.73
CA SER A 294 38.08 26.77 -28.14
C SER A 294 38.49 28.23 -28.30
N THR A 295 37.86 29.13 -27.53
CA THR A 295 38.14 30.57 -27.53
C THR A 295 39.55 30.87 -27.07
N GLU A 296 39.98 30.31 -25.92
CA GLU A 296 41.34 30.48 -25.41
C GLU A 296 42.39 29.93 -26.38
N LYS A 297 42.12 28.76 -26.99
CA LYS A 297 42.99 28.20 -28.01
C LYS A 297 43.11 29.10 -29.25
N GLN A 298 42.01 29.69 -29.71
CA GLN A 298 42.02 30.63 -30.84
C GLN A 298 42.78 31.91 -30.50
N LYS A 299 42.55 32.48 -29.30
CA LYS A 299 43.28 33.66 -28.83
C LYS A 299 44.78 33.41 -28.73
N GLN A 300 45.19 32.25 -28.20
CA GLN A 300 46.60 31.88 -28.14
C GLN A 300 47.22 31.78 -29.54
N ASN A 301 46.54 31.12 -30.49
CA ASN A 301 47.02 31.03 -31.87
C ASN A 301 47.18 32.42 -32.53
N VAL A 302 46.26 33.34 -32.25
CA VAL A 302 46.34 34.73 -32.74
C VAL A 302 47.51 35.48 -32.11
N MET A 303 47.78 35.27 -30.82
CA MET A 303 48.96 35.82 -30.15
C MET A 303 50.25 35.29 -30.78
N ASP A 304 50.34 33.99 -31.03
CA ASP A 304 51.52 33.38 -31.64
C ASP A 304 51.76 33.90 -33.06
N LEU A 305 50.70 34.03 -33.86
CA LEU A 305 50.76 34.61 -35.20
C LEU A 305 51.11 36.11 -35.17
N GLY A 306 50.54 36.86 -34.24
CA GLY A 306 50.82 38.27 -34.03
C GLY A 306 52.28 38.50 -33.63
N TYR A 307 52.83 37.63 -32.79
CA TYR A 307 54.25 37.66 -32.42
C TYR A 307 55.14 37.42 -33.64
N ALA A 308 54.83 36.40 -34.46
CA ALA A 308 55.57 36.12 -35.69
C ALA A 308 55.55 37.32 -36.67
N LYS A 309 54.37 37.95 -36.86
CA LYS A 309 54.25 39.15 -37.70
C LYS A 309 55.00 40.36 -37.15
N ALA A 310 54.92 40.59 -35.84
CA ALA A 310 55.68 41.66 -35.20
C ALA A 310 57.20 41.45 -35.37
N LEU A 311 57.66 40.20 -35.29
CA LEU A 311 59.05 39.81 -35.52
C LEU A 311 59.50 40.04 -36.97
N GLU A 312 58.63 39.75 -37.94
CA GLU A 312 58.90 40.01 -39.37
C GLU A 312 59.05 41.50 -39.67
N GLY A 313 58.23 42.35 -39.04
CA GLY A 313 58.22 43.81 -39.19
C GLY A 313 59.45 44.53 -38.62
N LEU A 314 60.30 43.86 -37.82
CA LEU A 314 61.53 44.44 -37.31
C LEU A 314 62.58 44.62 -38.41
N THR A 315 63.25 45.77 -38.42
CA THR A 315 64.42 46.03 -39.28
C THR A 315 65.60 45.13 -38.92
N ARG A 316 66.55 44.96 -39.86
CA ARG A 316 67.74 44.11 -39.67
C ARG A 316 68.61 44.55 -38.48
N GLY A 317 68.63 45.86 -38.15
CA GLY A 317 69.30 46.39 -36.96
C GLY A 317 68.58 46.03 -35.66
N GLN A 318 67.26 46.20 -35.63
CA GLN A 318 66.41 45.85 -34.49
C GLN A 318 66.44 44.36 -34.13
N LYS A 319 66.53 43.47 -35.14
CA LYS A 319 66.72 42.02 -34.92
C LYS A 319 68.05 41.67 -34.25
N LYS A 320 69.13 42.40 -34.58
CA LYS A 320 70.44 42.25 -33.90
C LYS A 320 70.41 42.80 -32.47
N ASP A 321 69.59 43.81 -32.21
CA ASP A 321 69.51 44.47 -30.90
C ASP A 321 68.68 43.67 -29.87
N LEU A 322 67.93 42.65 -30.30
CA LEU A 322 67.31 41.63 -29.44
C LEU A 322 68.33 40.77 -28.68
N GLU A 323 69.53 40.58 -29.26
CA GLU A 323 70.63 39.83 -28.64
C GLU A 323 71.49 40.70 -27.70
N LYS A 324 71.23 42.02 -27.65
CA LYS A 324 72.00 42.98 -26.84
C LYS A 324 71.27 43.36 -25.55
N PRO A 325 71.87 43.14 -24.37
CA PRO A 325 71.21 43.38 -23.08
C PRO A 325 70.68 44.81 -22.86
N GLY A 326 71.34 45.83 -23.41
CA GLY A 326 70.98 47.23 -23.18
C GLY A 326 69.76 47.74 -23.97
N THR A 327 69.37 47.06 -25.05
CA THR A 327 68.30 47.49 -25.97
C THR A 327 67.16 46.47 -26.10
N LYS A 328 67.39 45.23 -25.64
CA LYS A 328 66.42 44.12 -25.69
C LYS A 328 65.04 44.49 -25.12
N GLY A 329 64.99 45.11 -23.94
CA GLY A 329 63.72 45.49 -23.31
C GLY A 329 62.87 46.46 -24.14
N MET A 330 63.51 47.41 -24.85
CA MET A 330 62.80 48.34 -25.74
C MET A 330 62.23 47.62 -26.98
N ILE A 331 62.99 46.69 -27.57
CA ILE A 331 62.56 45.93 -28.75
C ILE A 331 61.45 44.93 -28.37
N GLU A 332 61.55 44.27 -27.21
CA GLU A 332 60.50 43.38 -26.69
C GLU A 332 59.19 44.12 -26.41
N GLN A 333 59.29 45.36 -25.89
CA GLN A 333 58.11 46.19 -25.69
C GLN A 333 57.46 46.61 -27.02
N LEU A 334 58.27 46.93 -28.04
CA LEU A 334 57.77 47.19 -29.40
C LEU A 334 57.07 45.96 -30.00
N LEU A 335 57.68 44.76 -29.87
CA LEU A 335 57.09 43.50 -30.32
C LEU A 335 55.74 43.25 -29.65
N LYS A 336 55.67 43.46 -28.33
CA LYS A 336 54.42 43.30 -27.58
C LYS A 336 53.35 44.29 -28.03
N THR A 337 53.71 45.55 -28.28
CA THR A 337 52.76 46.56 -28.78
C THR A 337 52.24 46.23 -30.17
N GLU A 338 53.10 45.82 -31.10
CA GLU A 338 52.66 45.45 -32.45
C GLU A 338 51.89 44.12 -32.49
N GLN A 339 52.27 43.14 -31.66
CA GLN A 339 51.50 41.92 -31.44
C GLN A 339 50.10 42.23 -30.91
N GLN A 340 49.98 43.10 -29.90
CA GLN A 340 48.70 43.51 -29.35
C GLN A 340 47.84 44.24 -30.38
N LYS A 341 48.39 45.20 -31.12
CA LYS A 341 47.67 45.89 -32.21
C LYS A 341 47.15 44.93 -33.29
N PHE A 342 47.90 43.87 -33.58
CA PHE A 342 47.47 42.84 -34.53
C PHE A 342 46.35 41.96 -33.94
N ALA A 343 46.49 41.54 -32.69
CA ALA A 343 45.58 40.59 -32.04
C ALA A 343 44.24 41.22 -31.63
N GLU A 344 44.24 42.46 -31.17
CA GLU A 344 43.08 43.16 -30.59
C GLU A 344 41.81 43.16 -31.48
N PRO A 345 41.85 43.50 -32.78
CA PRO A 345 40.65 43.42 -33.63
C PRO A 345 40.17 41.97 -33.86
N ILE A 346 41.09 41.00 -33.86
CA ILE A 346 40.75 39.58 -34.07
C ILE A 346 40.17 38.99 -32.78
N PHE A 347 40.67 39.39 -31.61
CA PHE A 347 40.09 39.02 -30.32
C PHE A 347 38.63 39.45 -30.22
N GLY A 348 38.30 40.68 -30.64
CA GLY A 348 36.91 41.13 -30.72
C GLY A 348 36.03 40.19 -31.56
N MET A 349 36.49 39.80 -32.75
CA MET A 349 35.75 38.84 -33.60
C MET A 349 35.62 37.44 -32.97
N ILE A 350 36.63 36.99 -32.22
CA ILE A 350 36.58 35.71 -31.51
C ILE A 350 35.57 35.79 -30.36
N ASP A 351 35.58 36.89 -29.59
CA ASP A 351 34.68 37.10 -28.46
C ASP A 351 33.23 37.25 -28.91
N ASP A 352 32.96 38.02 -29.97
CA ASP A 352 31.62 38.14 -30.57
C ASP A 352 31.08 36.77 -31.02
N ARG A 353 31.96 35.94 -31.60
CA ARG A 353 31.60 34.58 -32.02
C ARG A 353 31.35 33.67 -30.82
N ALA A 354 32.14 33.79 -29.75
CA ALA A 354 31.95 33.03 -28.53
C ALA A 354 30.61 33.40 -27.86
N GLU A 355 30.28 34.68 -27.79
CA GLU A 355 28.99 35.16 -27.26
C GLU A 355 27.82 34.64 -28.11
N ALA A 356 27.92 34.68 -29.44
CA ALA A 356 26.90 34.13 -30.33
C ALA A 356 26.70 32.61 -30.11
N LEU A 357 27.77 31.86 -29.90
CA LEU A 357 27.71 30.44 -29.58
C LEU A 357 27.10 30.20 -28.19
N GLN A 358 27.45 31.01 -27.18
CA GLN A 358 26.84 30.92 -25.85
C GLN A 358 25.34 31.20 -25.90
N GLN A 359 24.91 32.22 -26.66
CA GLN A 359 23.48 32.49 -26.89
C GLN A 359 22.77 31.33 -27.60
N HIS A 360 23.45 30.67 -28.54
CA HIS A 360 22.92 29.46 -29.19
C HIS A 360 22.76 28.30 -28.18
N VAL A 361 23.71 28.12 -27.24
CA VAL A 361 23.58 27.13 -26.17
C VAL A 361 22.35 27.38 -25.30
N ILE A 362 22.13 28.65 -24.90
CA ILE A 362 21.00 29.04 -24.04
C ILE A 362 19.66 28.87 -24.77
N LYS A 363 19.57 29.32 -26.02
CA LYS A 363 18.29 29.42 -26.76
C LYS A 363 17.90 28.15 -27.50
N VAL A 364 18.86 27.28 -27.82
CA VAL A 364 18.64 26.11 -28.68
C VAL A 364 19.09 24.83 -27.99
N ILE A 365 20.39 24.69 -27.70
CA ILE A 365 20.95 23.40 -27.25
C ILE A 365 20.37 22.97 -25.89
N GLY A 366 20.30 23.89 -24.92
CA GLY A 366 19.74 23.61 -23.60
C GLY A 366 18.25 23.20 -23.66
N PRO A 367 17.38 24.00 -24.30
CA PRO A 367 15.98 23.62 -24.51
C PRO A 367 15.78 22.31 -25.27
N GLU A 368 16.56 22.02 -26.31
CA GLU A 368 16.51 20.74 -27.04
C GLU A 368 16.94 19.56 -26.16
N ALA A 369 17.99 19.75 -25.34
CA ALA A 369 18.44 18.74 -24.38
C ALA A 369 17.37 18.44 -23.31
N TYR A 370 16.71 19.48 -22.80
CA TYR A 370 15.57 19.35 -21.89
C TYR A 370 14.42 18.57 -22.53
N ALA A 371 13.97 18.99 -23.72
CA ALA A 371 12.85 18.36 -24.42
C ALA A 371 13.13 16.88 -24.70
N LYS A 372 14.32 16.57 -25.22
CA LYS A 372 14.75 15.19 -25.46
C LYS A 372 14.72 14.36 -24.18
N ARG A 373 15.26 14.87 -23.07
CA ARG A 373 15.29 14.13 -21.81
C ARG A 373 13.89 13.94 -21.23
N ARG A 374 13.01 14.93 -21.36
CA ARG A 374 11.60 14.84 -20.97
C ARG A 374 10.87 13.74 -21.75
N ASP A 375 11.08 13.67 -23.07
CA ASP A 375 10.51 12.63 -23.92
C ASP A 375 11.02 11.23 -23.52
N ASP A 376 12.30 11.11 -23.15
CA ASP A 376 12.84 9.85 -22.64
C ASP A 376 12.15 9.43 -21.32
N TYR A 377 11.86 10.38 -20.40
CA TYR A 377 11.09 10.10 -19.18
C TYR A 377 9.66 9.66 -19.49
N ILE A 378 8.97 10.35 -20.40
CA ILE A 378 7.60 9.99 -20.81
C ILE A 378 7.58 8.55 -21.35
N ALA A 379 8.50 8.24 -22.28
CA ALA A 379 8.61 6.90 -22.85
C ALA A 379 8.91 5.83 -21.78
N PHE A 380 9.81 6.13 -20.84
CA PHE A 380 10.15 5.23 -19.74
C PHE A 380 8.98 5.00 -18.78
N PHE A 381 8.29 6.05 -18.33
CA PHE A 381 7.17 5.93 -17.40
C PHE A 381 5.97 5.20 -18.01
N GLN A 382 5.72 5.39 -19.30
CA GLN A 382 4.74 4.60 -20.05
C GLN A 382 5.15 3.12 -20.13
N LEU A 383 6.43 2.83 -20.39
CA LEU A 383 6.95 1.46 -20.45
C LEU A 383 6.74 0.70 -19.14
N VAL A 384 6.96 1.35 -18.00
CA VAL A 384 6.74 0.76 -16.65
C VAL A 384 5.34 0.98 -16.11
N ASN A 385 4.43 1.52 -16.92
CA ASN A 385 3.03 1.78 -16.59
C ASN A 385 2.86 2.57 -15.26
N TYR A 386 3.67 3.60 -15.05
CA TYR A 386 3.62 4.47 -13.87
C TYR A 386 3.64 3.71 -12.54
N HIS A 387 4.37 2.60 -12.46
CA HIS A 387 4.44 1.80 -11.24
C HIS A 387 5.03 2.61 -10.07
N PRO A 388 4.51 2.53 -8.83
CA PRO A 388 5.00 3.33 -7.70
C PRO A 388 6.50 3.17 -7.38
N ALA A 389 7.08 2.02 -7.72
CA ALA A 389 8.51 1.75 -7.54
C ALA A 389 9.44 2.53 -8.48
N THR A 390 8.89 3.23 -9.48
CA THR A 390 9.67 3.84 -10.56
C THR A 390 10.57 4.96 -10.06
N ILE A 391 10.05 5.90 -9.26
CA ILE A 391 10.84 7.01 -8.73
C ILE A 391 11.93 6.50 -7.78
N PRO A 392 11.63 5.66 -6.77
CA PRO A 392 12.69 5.07 -5.93
C PRO A 392 13.74 4.27 -6.73
N ALA A 393 13.34 3.59 -7.80
CA ALA A 393 14.27 2.86 -8.66
C ALA A 393 15.20 3.81 -9.43
N LEU A 394 14.69 4.95 -9.91
CA LEU A 394 15.48 5.99 -10.57
C LEU A 394 16.48 6.64 -9.62
N GLU A 395 16.04 7.01 -8.43
CA GLU A 395 16.88 7.57 -7.37
C GLU A 395 18.01 6.61 -7.01
N LEU A 396 17.67 5.33 -6.76
CA LEU A 396 18.63 4.30 -6.41
C LEU A 396 19.69 4.07 -7.50
N CYS A 397 19.32 4.17 -8.78
CA CYS A 397 20.22 3.88 -9.90
C CYS A 397 20.83 5.09 -10.58
N GLY A 398 20.63 6.31 -10.05
CA GLY A 398 21.17 7.55 -10.61
C GLY A 398 20.60 7.84 -12.00
N GLN A 399 19.28 7.78 -12.16
CA GLN A 399 18.55 8.12 -13.39
C GLN A 399 18.89 7.21 -14.60
N ASN A 400 19.36 5.98 -14.35
CA ASN A 400 19.61 4.97 -15.36
C ASN A 400 18.34 4.17 -15.68
N PHE A 401 17.62 4.58 -16.73
CA PHE A 401 16.31 4.01 -17.09
C PHE A 401 16.33 2.49 -17.30
N LYS A 402 17.39 1.93 -17.87
CA LYS A 402 17.50 0.47 -18.06
C LYS A 402 17.60 -0.29 -16.74
N MET A 403 18.38 0.25 -15.80
CA MET A 403 18.50 -0.38 -14.47
C MET A 403 17.22 -0.17 -13.65
N ALA A 404 16.61 1.02 -13.73
CA ALA A 404 15.34 1.30 -13.07
C ALA A 404 14.23 0.36 -13.57
N GLU A 405 14.15 0.11 -14.89
CA GLU A 405 13.22 -0.86 -15.47
C GLU A 405 13.37 -2.26 -14.84
N ILE A 406 14.61 -2.76 -14.75
CA ILE A 406 14.90 -4.06 -14.12
C ILE A 406 14.47 -4.07 -12.65
N ILE A 407 14.75 -2.99 -11.91
CA ILE A 407 14.36 -2.87 -10.51
C ILE A 407 12.83 -2.88 -10.37
N VAL A 408 12.12 -2.13 -11.21
CA VAL A 408 10.65 -2.09 -11.21
C VAL A 408 10.07 -3.47 -11.54
N GLN A 409 10.59 -4.16 -12.56
CA GLN A 409 10.19 -5.53 -12.89
C GLN A 409 10.42 -6.49 -11.72
N ASN A 410 11.54 -6.36 -11.00
CA ASN A 410 11.81 -7.15 -9.81
C ASN A 410 10.80 -6.84 -8.69
N VAL A 411 10.41 -5.58 -8.47
CA VAL A 411 9.37 -5.22 -7.48
C VAL A 411 8.00 -5.75 -7.88
N VAL A 412 7.65 -5.74 -9.17
CA VAL A 412 6.38 -6.32 -9.65
C VAL A 412 6.31 -7.82 -9.31
N LEU A 413 7.42 -8.55 -9.48
CA LEU A 413 7.50 -9.98 -9.14
C LEU A 413 7.63 -10.23 -7.63
N ALA A 414 8.19 -9.28 -6.90
CA ALA A 414 8.49 -9.38 -5.48
C ALA A 414 8.18 -8.04 -4.76
N PRO A 415 6.90 -7.80 -4.39
CA PRO A 415 6.43 -6.49 -3.94
C PRO A 415 7.11 -5.95 -2.68
N GLN A 416 7.67 -6.83 -1.83
CA GLN A 416 8.33 -6.42 -0.59
C GLN A 416 9.67 -5.69 -0.84
N LEU A 417 10.24 -5.82 -2.05
CA LEU A 417 11.41 -5.04 -2.43
C LEU A 417 11.13 -3.54 -2.45
N MET A 418 9.87 -3.11 -2.57
CA MET A 418 9.52 -1.68 -2.54
C MET A 418 10.05 -1.00 -1.27
N MET A 419 9.81 -1.59 -0.09
CA MET A 419 10.32 -1.06 1.16
C MET A 419 11.85 -1.03 1.24
N PHE A 420 12.51 -1.97 0.54
CA PHE A 420 13.96 -2.04 0.52
C PHE A 420 14.57 -0.95 -0.38
N ILE A 421 14.01 -0.69 -1.56
CA ILE A 421 14.54 0.33 -2.47
C ILE A 421 14.19 1.77 -2.06
N GLN A 422 13.19 1.94 -1.20
CA GLN A 422 12.81 3.24 -0.62
C GLN A 422 13.65 3.62 0.60
N ASP A 423 14.50 2.73 1.12
CA ASP A 423 15.34 3.02 2.27
C ASP A 423 16.60 3.77 1.83
N ASP A 424 16.80 4.98 2.37
CA ASP A 424 17.93 5.85 2.06
C ASP A 424 19.31 5.20 2.32
N SER A 425 19.37 4.19 3.18
CA SER A 425 20.60 3.44 3.49
C SER A 425 20.97 2.43 2.41
N VAL A 426 20.04 2.12 1.50
CA VAL A 426 20.25 1.16 0.41
C VAL A 426 20.88 1.87 -0.78
N THR A 427 22.09 1.42 -1.15
CA THR A 427 22.78 1.89 -2.36
C THR A 427 22.58 0.91 -3.52
N LEU A 428 22.82 1.37 -4.76
CA LEU A 428 22.81 0.50 -5.94
C LEU A 428 23.77 -0.70 -5.78
N GLN A 429 24.90 -0.50 -5.10
CA GLN A 429 25.87 -1.57 -4.86
C GLN A 429 25.30 -2.63 -3.91
N THR A 430 24.61 -2.21 -2.84
CA THR A 430 23.91 -3.11 -1.91
C THR A 430 22.81 -3.88 -2.64
N TYR A 431 21.99 -3.20 -3.44
CA TYR A 431 20.94 -3.82 -4.26
C TYR A 431 21.51 -4.89 -5.18
N LYS A 432 22.55 -4.55 -5.97
CA LYS A 432 23.20 -5.49 -6.89
C LYS A 432 23.80 -6.70 -6.17
N ARG A 433 24.38 -6.49 -4.99
CA ARG A 433 24.91 -7.58 -4.17
C ARG A 433 23.81 -8.53 -3.72
N CYS A 434 22.69 -7.99 -3.22
CA CYS A 434 21.54 -8.80 -2.84
C CYS A 434 20.97 -9.58 -4.02
N SER A 435 20.77 -8.93 -5.18
CA SER A 435 20.24 -9.60 -6.38
C SER A 435 21.16 -10.67 -6.96
N ASN A 436 22.47 -10.57 -6.74
CA ASN A 436 23.44 -11.55 -7.23
C ASN A 436 23.51 -12.80 -6.35
N VAL A 437 23.24 -12.66 -5.04
CA VAL A 437 23.35 -13.76 -4.07
C VAL A 437 22.00 -14.43 -3.81
N LEU A 438 20.94 -13.63 -3.70
CA LEU A 438 19.60 -14.11 -3.35
C LEU A 438 18.72 -14.22 -4.60
N SER A 439 17.97 -15.31 -4.70
CA SER A 439 16.88 -15.38 -5.66
C SER A 439 15.73 -14.44 -5.26
N LEU A 440 15.02 -13.87 -6.24
CA LEU A 440 13.89 -12.96 -5.97
C LEU A 440 12.83 -13.53 -5.01
N PRO A 441 12.39 -14.81 -5.12
CA PRO A 441 11.40 -15.36 -4.20
C PRO A 441 11.90 -15.43 -2.74
N VAL A 442 13.17 -15.80 -2.56
CA VAL A 442 13.79 -15.85 -1.22
C VAL A 442 13.92 -14.44 -0.66
N TRP A 443 14.42 -13.51 -1.47
CA TRP A 443 14.61 -12.12 -1.05
C TRP A 443 13.28 -11.48 -0.63
N ASN A 444 12.22 -11.65 -1.44
CA ASN A 444 10.87 -11.20 -1.10
C ASN A 444 10.40 -11.76 0.24
N THR A 445 10.62 -13.06 0.46
CA THR A 445 10.19 -13.74 1.70
C THR A 445 10.98 -13.23 2.91
N LEU A 446 12.29 -13.03 2.77
CA LEU A 446 13.13 -12.48 3.82
C LEU A 446 12.68 -11.07 4.25
N LEU A 447 12.30 -10.22 3.29
CA LEU A 447 11.79 -8.87 3.57
C LEU A 447 10.41 -8.86 4.25
N THR A 448 9.65 -9.97 4.22
CA THR A 448 8.45 -10.11 5.08
C THR A 448 8.77 -10.47 6.53
N GLN A 449 9.96 -11.01 6.78
CA GLN A 449 10.35 -11.57 8.08
C GLN A 449 11.27 -10.65 8.86
N LEU A 450 12.10 -9.87 8.16
CA LEU A 450 13.10 -8.97 8.72
C LEU A 450 12.76 -7.52 8.34
N THR A 451 13.05 -6.58 9.24
CA THR A 451 13.03 -5.15 8.88
C THR A 451 14.17 -4.84 7.91
N CYS A 452 14.10 -3.68 7.23
CA CYS A 452 15.18 -3.25 6.33
C CYS A 452 16.53 -3.18 7.06
N ASP A 453 16.57 -2.56 8.26
CA ASP A 453 17.77 -2.50 9.10
C ASP A 453 18.33 -3.88 9.47
N GLU A 454 17.46 -4.81 9.88
CA GLU A 454 17.84 -6.18 10.22
C GLU A 454 18.43 -6.91 9.00
N PHE A 455 17.82 -6.73 7.82
CA PHE A 455 18.30 -7.31 6.57
C PHE A 455 19.61 -6.66 6.09
N LEU A 456 19.74 -5.33 6.23
CA LEU A 456 20.97 -4.58 5.92
C LEU A 456 22.15 -5.03 6.80
N GLY A 457 21.89 -5.47 8.03
CA GLY A 457 22.87 -6.15 8.87
C GLY A 457 23.56 -7.34 8.17
N PHE A 458 22.83 -8.07 7.32
CA PHE A 458 23.36 -9.14 6.48
C PHE A 458 23.89 -8.65 5.12
N ALA A 459 23.23 -7.67 4.50
CA ALA A 459 23.61 -7.16 3.18
C ALA A 459 25.01 -6.52 3.11
N GLY A 460 25.63 -6.26 4.27
CA GLY A 460 27.01 -5.77 4.39
C GLY A 460 28.09 -6.66 3.74
N SER A 461 27.84 -7.96 3.54
CA SER A 461 28.78 -8.85 2.83
C SER A 461 28.08 -10.01 2.10
N GLU A 462 28.69 -10.53 1.03
CA GLU A 462 28.14 -11.69 0.30
C GLU A 462 28.06 -12.94 1.18
N SER A 463 29.05 -13.19 2.04
CA SER A 463 29.04 -14.33 2.96
C SER A 463 27.90 -14.24 3.99
N CYS A 464 27.56 -13.04 4.46
CA CYS A 464 26.38 -12.84 5.31
C CYS A 464 25.08 -13.06 4.55
N LEU A 465 25.01 -12.67 3.27
CA LEU A 465 23.83 -12.92 2.43
C LEU A 465 23.65 -14.42 2.14
N GLN A 466 24.74 -15.15 1.88
CA GLN A 466 24.72 -16.61 1.76
C GLN A 466 24.26 -17.26 3.07
N LEU A 467 24.70 -16.73 4.22
CA LEU A 467 24.23 -17.20 5.51
C LEU A 467 22.70 -16.98 5.65
N VAL A 468 22.16 -15.80 5.37
CA VAL A 468 20.71 -15.56 5.53
C VAL A 468 19.87 -16.42 4.58
N ASP A 469 20.37 -16.73 3.38
CA ASP A 469 19.76 -17.69 2.45
C ASP A 469 19.73 -19.12 3.04
N LEU A 470 20.82 -19.56 3.67
CA LEU A 470 20.87 -20.83 4.39
C LEU A 470 19.93 -20.86 5.60
N LEU A 471 19.84 -19.76 6.37
CA LEU A 471 18.92 -19.65 7.50
C LEU A 471 17.46 -19.80 7.04
N HIS A 472 17.11 -19.17 5.91
CA HIS A 472 15.82 -19.33 5.28
C HIS A 472 15.57 -20.77 4.83
N THR A 473 16.53 -21.36 4.12
CA THR A 473 16.46 -22.74 3.60
C THR A 473 16.32 -23.78 4.72
N HIS A 474 16.99 -23.57 5.85
CA HIS A 474 16.90 -24.45 7.01
C HIS A 474 15.72 -24.14 7.95
N ALA A 475 14.82 -23.24 7.56
CA ALA A 475 13.65 -22.82 8.35
C ALA A 475 14.02 -22.38 9.78
N VAL A 476 15.11 -21.63 9.92
CA VAL A 476 15.51 -21.06 11.21
C VAL A 476 14.43 -20.09 11.70
N PRO A 477 14.04 -20.15 12.99
CA PRO A 477 13.04 -19.24 13.53
C PRO A 477 13.40 -17.76 13.31
N VAL A 478 12.45 -16.96 12.81
CA VAL A 478 12.66 -15.54 12.48
C VAL A 478 13.26 -14.75 13.65
N LEU A 479 12.80 -15.00 14.88
CA LEU A 479 13.34 -14.35 16.09
C LEU A 479 14.86 -14.53 16.23
N ARG A 480 15.39 -15.70 15.84
CA ARG A 480 16.83 -15.99 15.90
C ARG A 480 17.60 -15.33 14.77
N MET A 481 17.01 -15.24 13.59
CA MET A 481 17.57 -14.46 12.47
C MET A 481 17.70 -12.99 12.88
N LYS A 482 16.67 -12.41 13.52
CA LYS A 482 16.70 -11.04 14.06
C LYS A 482 17.78 -10.84 15.13
N GLN A 483 17.89 -11.77 16.08
CA GLN A 483 18.95 -11.75 17.09
C GLN A 483 20.36 -11.81 16.46
N LEU A 484 20.52 -12.58 15.38
CA LEU A 484 21.79 -12.70 14.68
C LEU A 484 22.15 -11.45 13.88
N ALA A 485 21.17 -10.78 13.26
CA ALA A 485 21.37 -9.57 12.46
C ALA A 485 22.18 -8.49 13.22
N ILE A 486 21.87 -8.34 14.52
CA ILE A 486 22.49 -7.37 15.41
C ILE A 486 23.69 -7.93 16.20
N HIS A 487 23.98 -9.23 16.08
CA HIS A 487 25.05 -9.85 16.86
C HIS A 487 26.44 -9.48 16.29
N PRO A 488 27.40 -9.05 17.13
CA PRO A 488 28.71 -8.58 16.68
C PRO A 488 29.54 -9.68 16.01
N ASP A 489 29.45 -10.91 16.53
CA ASP A 489 30.23 -12.05 16.03
C ASP A 489 29.64 -12.70 14.77
N ARG A 490 28.59 -12.12 14.14
CA ARG A 490 27.92 -12.75 12.99
C ARG A 490 28.90 -13.12 11.87
N LEU A 491 29.90 -12.28 11.62
CA LEU A 491 30.91 -12.47 10.58
C LEU A 491 31.78 -13.71 10.80
N VAL A 492 31.98 -14.14 12.06
CA VAL A 492 32.82 -15.28 12.42
C VAL A 492 32.26 -16.59 11.84
N TYR A 493 30.93 -16.70 11.73
CA TYR A 493 30.26 -17.93 11.31
C TYR A 493 29.68 -17.86 9.89
N CYS A 494 29.97 -16.79 9.14
CA CYS A 494 29.55 -16.62 7.74
C CYS A 494 30.43 -17.36 6.73
N THR A 495 31.56 -17.94 7.14
CA THR A 495 32.41 -18.70 6.22
C THR A 495 31.68 -19.96 5.74
N PRO A 496 31.72 -20.30 4.43
CA PRO A 496 30.95 -21.42 3.88
C PRO A 496 31.14 -22.76 4.60
N GLN A 497 32.34 -23.01 5.13
CA GLN A 497 32.66 -24.24 5.86
C GLN A 497 31.89 -24.40 7.19
N PHE A 498 31.44 -23.30 7.80
CA PHE A 498 30.73 -23.31 9.09
C PHE A 498 29.26 -22.89 8.97
N ALA A 499 28.92 -22.12 7.94
CA ALA A 499 27.60 -21.49 7.80
C ALA A 499 26.44 -22.50 7.83
N ALA A 500 26.58 -23.64 7.15
CA ALA A 500 25.55 -24.68 7.13
C ALA A 500 25.33 -25.33 8.51
N ASP A 501 26.41 -25.73 9.19
CA ASP A 501 26.31 -26.33 10.52
C ASP A 501 25.81 -25.32 11.56
N TYR A 502 26.23 -24.05 11.45
CA TYR A 502 25.78 -22.96 12.30
C TYR A 502 24.28 -22.66 12.09
N ALA A 503 23.80 -22.62 10.84
CA ALA A 503 22.39 -22.45 10.52
C ALA A 503 21.54 -23.58 11.12
N GLN A 504 22.00 -24.83 11.05
CA GLN A 504 21.31 -25.97 11.67
C GLN A 504 21.28 -25.88 13.20
N LEU A 505 22.37 -25.44 13.84
CA LEU A 505 22.36 -25.17 15.28
C LEU A 505 21.36 -24.07 15.66
N LEU A 506 21.22 -23.04 14.83
CA LEU A 506 20.25 -21.95 15.03
C LEU A 506 18.79 -22.41 14.89
N VAL A 507 18.52 -23.60 14.34
CA VAL A 507 17.18 -24.22 14.40
C VAL A 507 16.83 -24.67 15.83
N HIS A 508 17.84 -24.88 16.69
CA HIS A 508 17.62 -25.36 18.06
C HIS A 508 18.02 -24.36 19.14
N TYR A 509 19.05 -23.55 18.92
CA TYR A 509 19.63 -22.65 19.91
C TYR A 509 19.68 -21.20 19.42
N THR A 510 19.73 -20.25 20.34
CA THR A 510 19.95 -18.82 20.05
C THR A 510 21.43 -18.54 19.73
N PRO A 511 21.74 -17.41 19.04
CA PRO A 511 23.13 -17.03 18.78
C PRO A 511 23.99 -16.95 20.05
N LEU A 512 23.44 -16.41 21.14
CA LEU A 512 24.13 -16.27 22.41
C LEU A 512 24.44 -17.63 23.06
N GLU A 513 23.49 -18.57 23.02
CA GLU A 513 23.70 -19.93 23.54
C GLU A 513 24.78 -20.65 22.75
N ILE A 514 24.78 -20.54 21.42
CA ILE A 514 25.83 -21.16 20.59
C ILE A 514 27.19 -20.55 20.94
N HIS A 515 27.29 -19.23 21.12
CA HIS A 515 28.53 -18.58 21.54
C HIS A 515 29.07 -19.11 22.88
N GLN A 516 28.18 -19.32 23.86
CA GLN A 516 28.55 -19.90 25.15
C GLN A 516 29.05 -21.34 25.01
N LEU A 517 28.38 -22.14 24.18
CA LEU A 517 28.78 -23.51 23.89
C LEU A 517 30.15 -23.57 23.21
N VAL A 518 30.37 -22.74 22.18
CA VAL A 518 31.64 -22.63 21.44
C VAL A 518 32.81 -22.38 22.40
N LYS A 519 32.65 -21.47 23.36
CA LYS A 519 33.69 -21.15 24.36
C LYS A 519 34.04 -22.32 25.28
N LYS A 520 33.13 -23.28 25.46
CA LYS A 520 33.31 -24.45 26.33
C LYS A 520 33.62 -25.73 25.57
N THR A 521 33.62 -25.69 24.25
CA THR A 521 33.98 -26.85 23.42
C THR A 521 35.50 -27.07 23.44
N PRO A 522 35.97 -28.30 23.73
CA PRO A 522 37.38 -28.68 23.59
C PRO A 522 37.93 -28.45 22.18
N SER A 523 39.19 -28.04 22.05
CA SER A 523 39.78 -27.57 20.78
C SER A 523 40.36 -28.69 19.87
N ASP A 524 40.13 -29.95 20.20
CA ASP A 524 40.84 -31.11 19.64
C ASP A 524 39.96 -31.96 18.71
N GLY A 525 40.20 -31.88 17.40
CA GLY A 525 39.61 -32.79 16.41
C GLY A 525 38.82 -32.08 15.31
N GLN A 526 37.49 -32.02 15.45
CA GLN A 526 36.58 -31.40 14.48
C GLN A 526 36.49 -29.89 14.65
N THR A 527 35.92 -29.22 13.66
CA THR A 527 35.54 -27.82 13.77
C THR A 527 34.50 -27.69 14.89
N VAL A 528 34.67 -26.71 15.79
CA VAL A 528 33.88 -26.57 17.02
C VAL A 528 32.36 -26.62 16.76
N ILE A 529 31.92 -26.01 15.66
CA ILE A 529 30.50 -25.97 15.26
C ILE A 529 29.98 -27.35 14.82
N SER A 530 30.77 -28.12 14.05
CA SER A 530 30.35 -29.45 13.60
C SER A 530 30.30 -30.45 14.74
N PHE A 531 31.23 -30.33 15.69
CA PHE A 531 31.20 -31.07 16.94
C PHE A 531 29.93 -30.78 17.75
N LEU A 532 29.61 -29.49 17.96
CA LEU A 532 28.39 -29.08 18.66
C LEU A 532 27.12 -29.60 17.97
N ARG A 533 27.07 -29.58 16.64
CA ARG A 533 25.96 -30.16 15.86
C ARG A 533 25.79 -31.66 16.15
N THR A 534 26.88 -32.40 16.31
CA THR A 534 26.84 -33.84 16.63
C THR A 534 26.26 -34.10 18.02
N LEU A 535 26.56 -33.26 19.01
CA LEU A 535 26.06 -33.40 20.38
C LEU A 535 24.68 -32.77 20.61
N GLN A 536 24.31 -31.76 19.82
CA GLN A 536 23.04 -31.04 19.90
C GLN A 536 21.82 -31.96 20.12
N PRO A 537 21.58 -33.03 19.33
CA PRO A 537 20.39 -33.85 19.52
C PRO A 537 20.40 -34.63 20.83
N LYS A 538 21.56 -34.82 21.45
CA LYS A 538 21.73 -35.61 22.68
C LYS A 538 21.32 -34.84 23.91
N ALA A 539 21.37 -33.51 23.89
CA ALA A 539 20.93 -32.66 24.98
C ALA A 539 19.49 -32.17 24.77
N ASN A 540 18.73 -32.04 25.85
CA ASN A 540 17.37 -31.50 25.80
C ASN A 540 17.32 -29.98 25.56
N SER A 541 18.43 -29.27 25.80
CA SER A 541 18.55 -27.82 25.76
C SER A 541 20.02 -27.41 25.69
N ALA A 542 20.28 -26.16 25.30
CA ALA A 542 21.63 -25.60 25.30
C ALA A 542 22.24 -25.60 26.70
N ALA A 543 21.46 -25.29 27.74
CA ALA A 543 21.92 -25.29 29.13
C ALA A 543 22.40 -26.68 29.61
N SER A 544 21.71 -27.74 29.21
CA SER A 544 22.15 -29.11 29.50
C SER A 544 23.45 -29.47 28.79
N LEU A 545 23.59 -29.08 27.53
CA LEU A 545 24.82 -29.29 26.79
C LEU A 545 25.98 -28.47 27.38
N LEU A 546 25.73 -27.22 27.77
CA LEU A 546 26.72 -26.36 28.40
C LEU A 546 27.22 -26.93 29.73
N THR A 547 26.33 -27.51 30.53
CA THR A 547 26.69 -28.21 31.78
C THR A 547 27.59 -29.40 31.50
N CYS A 548 27.25 -30.20 30.48
CA CYS A 548 28.07 -31.32 30.02
C CYS A 548 29.47 -30.87 29.57
N LEU A 549 29.56 -29.85 28.71
CA LEU A 549 30.84 -29.32 28.22
C LEU A 549 31.67 -28.69 29.33
N THR A 550 31.05 -28.03 30.30
CA THR A 550 31.74 -27.45 31.46
C THR A 550 32.35 -28.56 32.33
N LEU A 551 31.63 -29.67 32.54
CA LEU A 551 32.18 -30.82 33.24
C LEU A 551 33.31 -31.48 32.43
N ALA A 552 33.15 -31.59 31.11
CA ALA A 552 34.17 -32.14 30.23
C ALA A 552 35.47 -31.33 30.25
N GLU A 553 35.37 -30.00 30.21
CA GLU A 553 36.51 -29.09 30.36
C GLU A 553 37.20 -29.30 31.72
N ARG A 554 36.42 -29.38 32.82
CA ARG A 554 36.95 -29.68 34.16
C ARG A 554 37.66 -31.02 34.22
N MET A 555 37.12 -32.06 33.56
CA MET A 555 37.72 -33.39 33.51
C MET A 555 38.84 -33.52 32.45
N ARG A 556 39.01 -32.52 31.58
CA ARG A 556 39.91 -32.54 30.40
C ARG A 556 39.56 -33.63 29.38
N TRP A 557 38.27 -33.89 29.20
CA TRP A 557 37.78 -34.74 28.12
C TRP A 557 37.84 -33.98 26.79
N ASP A 558 38.36 -34.66 25.78
CA ASP A 558 38.45 -34.16 24.41
C ASP A 558 37.16 -34.45 23.61
N GLN A 559 37.07 -33.88 22.40
CA GLN A 559 35.91 -34.11 21.53
C GLN A 559 35.69 -35.61 21.23
N GLY A 560 36.76 -36.39 21.08
CA GLY A 560 36.69 -37.82 20.77
C GLY A 560 35.96 -38.60 21.86
N ASN A 561 36.35 -38.40 23.11
CA ASN A 561 35.70 -39.01 24.27
C ASN A 561 34.23 -38.61 24.40
N LEU A 562 33.93 -37.32 24.20
CA LEU A 562 32.56 -36.83 24.25
C LEU A 562 31.67 -37.43 23.15
N ILE A 563 32.17 -37.56 21.92
CA ILE A 563 31.43 -38.22 20.85
C ILE A 563 31.19 -39.69 21.20
N HIS A 564 32.20 -40.40 21.69
CA HIS A 564 32.07 -41.82 22.01
C HIS A 564 31.03 -42.07 23.12
N ILE A 565 31.10 -41.29 24.20
CA ILE A 565 30.29 -41.50 25.40
C ILE A 565 28.91 -40.83 25.26
N ILE A 566 28.87 -39.54 24.96
CA ILE A 566 27.62 -38.76 24.87
C ILE A 566 26.91 -39.00 23.54
N GLY A 567 27.66 -39.13 22.44
CA GLY A 567 27.09 -39.38 21.12
C GLY A 567 26.33 -40.72 21.03
N ALA A 568 26.67 -41.70 21.87
CA ALA A 568 25.97 -42.98 21.95
C ALA A 568 24.61 -42.90 22.71
N LEU A 569 24.35 -41.80 23.42
CA LEU A 569 23.11 -41.68 24.19
C LEU A 569 21.87 -41.44 23.30
N PRO A 570 20.67 -41.84 23.75
CA PRO A 570 19.41 -41.40 23.15
C PRO A 570 19.26 -39.87 23.20
N ALA A 571 18.45 -39.32 22.28
CA ALA A 571 18.23 -37.88 22.16
C ALA A 571 17.53 -37.27 23.40
N GLY A 572 17.72 -35.96 23.61
CA GLY A 572 16.95 -35.19 24.59
C GLY A 572 17.28 -35.42 26.06
N ARG A 573 18.55 -35.68 26.41
CA ARG A 573 18.99 -35.88 27.80
C ARG A 573 19.10 -34.58 28.58
N THR A 574 18.71 -34.63 29.86
CA THR A 574 18.87 -33.50 30.79
C THR A 574 20.33 -33.35 31.26
N ALA A 575 20.68 -32.19 31.81
CA ALA A 575 21.99 -31.93 32.41
C ALA A 575 22.39 -33.03 33.42
N LEU A 576 21.45 -33.43 34.29
CA LEU A 576 21.68 -34.50 35.26
C LEU A 576 21.98 -35.83 34.59
N GLN A 577 21.20 -36.23 33.57
CA GLN A 577 21.41 -37.49 32.86
C GLN A 577 22.76 -37.53 32.13
N LEU A 578 23.16 -36.40 31.51
CA LEU A 578 24.44 -36.28 30.82
C LEU A 578 25.61 -36.38 31.82
N THR A 579 25.57 -35.60 32.90
CA THR A 579 26.63 -35.60 33.91
C THR A 579 26.72 -36.93 34.66
N THR A 580 25.60 -37.56 35.01
CA THR A 580 25.59 -38.92 35.57
C THR A 580 26.22 -39.93 34.61
N CYS A 581 25.96 -39.85 33.30
CA CYS A 581 26.60 -40.72 32.33
C CYS A 581 28.13 -40.54 32.31
N MET A 582 28.61 -39.29 32.40
CA MET A 582 30.03 -38.98 32.47
C MET A 582 30.66 -39.53 33.76
N TYR A 583 30.05 -39.28 34.92
CA TYR A 583 30.53 -39.82 36.19
C TYR A 583 30.55 -41.35 36.23
N ASN A 584 29.61 -42.01 35.56
CA ASN A 584 29.56 -43.47 35.46
C ASN A 584 30.71 -44.06 34.61
N GLN A 585 31.42 -43.26 33.81
CA GLN A 585 32.66 -43.71 33.17
C GLN A 585 33.83 -43.77 34.15
N GLN A 586 33.68 -43.18 35.34
CA GLN A 586 34.66 -43.21 36.42
C GLN A 586 36.07 -42.86 35.90
N LEU A 587 37.05 -43.74 36.12
CA LEU A 587 38.44 -43.59 35.72
C LEU A 587 38.80 -44.36 34.44
N THR A 588 37.81 -44.89 33.71
CA THR A 588 38.04 -45.79 32.56
C THR A 588 38.31 -45.07 31.23
N VAL A 589 38.10 -43.75 31.19
CA VAL A 589 38.19 -42.96 29.94
C VAL A 589 39.63 -42.77 29.47
N PHE A 590 40.57 -42.74 30.40
CA PHE A 590 41.99 -42.48 30.11
C PHE A 590 42.83 -43.67 30.58
N ASP A 591 43.76 -44.12 29.74
CA ASP A 591 44.75 -45.11 30.17
C ASP A 591 45.83 -44.44 31.03
N LYS A 592 45.71 -44.65 32.35
CA LYS A 592 46.66 -44.11 33.33
C LYS A 592 48.11 -44.48 33.04
N ASN A 593 48.38 -45.57 32.32
CA ASN A 593 49.74 -46.06 32.09
C ASN A 593 50.48 -45.33 30.97
N THR A 594 49.83 -44.45 30.22
CA THR A 594 50.45 -43.69 29.14
C THR A 594 50.85 -42.28 29.57
N HIS A 595 51.94 -41.75 29.02
CA HIS A 595 52.40 -40.39 29.36
C HIS A 595 51.42 -39.31 28.91
N ALA A 596 50.74 -39.51 27.79
CA ALA A 596 49.81 -38.54 27.22
C ALA A 596 48.52 -38.41 28.05
N GLU A 597 48.08 -39.50 28.69
CA GLU A 597 46.76 -39.55 29.33
C GLU A 597 46.80 -39.56 30.85
N PHE A 598 47.93 -39.93 31.48
CA PHE A 598 48.03 -39.98 32.95
C PHE A 598 47.66 -38.64 33.62
N GLY A 599 48.02 -37.51 33.01
CA GLY A 599 47.60 -36.19 33.51
C GLY A 599 46.09 -35.96 33.46
N LYS A 600 45.43 -36.42 32.39
CA LYS A 600 43.97 -36.32 32.23
C LYS A 600 43.25 -37.26 33.19
N TRP A 601 43.80 -38.45 33.41
CA TRP A 601 43.32 -39.43 34.39
C TRP A 601 43.35 -38.87 35.82
N VAL A 602 44.50 -38.31 36.24
CA VAL A 602 44.64 -37.69 37.58
C VAL A 602 43.69 -36.52 37.76
N ASN A 603 43.50 -35.73 36.72
CA ASN A 603 42.56 -34.61 36.75
C ASN A 603 41.10 -35.10 36.87
N THR A 604 40.73 -36.19 36.19
CA THR A 604 39.41 -36.84 36.34
C THR A 604 39.20 -37.35 37.76
N LEU A 605 40.20 -37.99 38.37
CA LEU A 605 40.16 -38.40 39.78
C LEU A 605 39.88 -37.21 40.71
N CYS A 606 40.56 -36.08 40.51
CA CYS A 606 40.36 -34.90 41.35
C CYS A 606 38.91 -34.37 41.27
N VAL A 607 38.32 -34.35 40.06
CA VAL A 607 36.92 -33.95 39.87
C VAL A 607 35.96 -34.93 40.54
N LEU A 608 36.21 -36.25 40.46
CA LEU A 608 35.39 -37.27 41.13
C LEU A 608 35.47 -37.17 42.67
N MET A 609 36.64 -36.81 43.21
CA MET A 609 36.80 -36.54 44.64
C MET A 609 35.98 -35.32 45.08
N GLU A 610 36.00 -34.25 44.28
CA GLU A 610 35.27 -33.01 44.56
C GLU A 610 33.75 -33.18 44.44
N ASP A 611 33.29 -33.75 43.33
CA ASP A 611 31.87 -33.74 42.96
C ASP A 611 31.11 -34.99 43.40
N GLN A 612 31.80 -36.13 43.54
CA GLN A 612 31.18 -37.44 43.79
C GLN A 612 31.71 -38.11 45.06
N ASN A 613 32.41 -37.41 45.95
CA ASN A 613 32.92 -37.92 47.22
C ASN A 613 33.83 -39.15 47.10
N TYR A 614 34.61 -39.27 46.02
CA TYR A 614 35.63 -40.31 45.93
C TYR A 614 36.70 -40.06 47.00
N THR A 615 37.25 -41.13 47.56
CA THR A 615 38.28 -41.03 48.61
C THR A 615 39.58 -41.69 48.18
N VAL A 616 40.69 -41.11 48.61
CA VAL A 616 42.03 -41.67 48.39
C VAL A 616 42.65 -41.96 49.75
N THR A 617 43.00 -43.22 49.98
CA THR A 617 43.75 -43.62 51.17
C THR A 617 45.21 -43.79 50.81
N VAL A 618 46.11 -43.37 51.70
CA VAL A 618 47.56 -43.49 51.50
C VAL A 618 48.09 -44.60 52.40
N GLY A 619 48.61 -45.66 51.78
CA GLY A 619 49.16 -46.81 52.47
C GLY A 619 50.52 -46.56 53.15
N GLY A 620 51.07 -47.62 53.73
CA GLY A 620 52.39 -47.63 54.37
C GLY A 620 53.53 -47.34 53.38
N SER A 621 54.68 -46.93 53.91
CA SER A 621 55.86 -46.59 53.11
C SER A 621 56.79 -47.78 52.91
N THR A 622 57.10 -48.08 51.65
CA THR A 622 58.05 -49.12 51.24
C THR A 622 59.33 -48.49 50.70
N LYS A 623 60.49 -48.97 51.12
CA LYS A 623 61.79 -48.48 50.60
C LYS A 623 62.10 -49.15 49.26
N LEU A 624 62.44 -48.36 48.24
CA LEU A 624 62.88 -48.86 46.92
C LEU A 624 64.41 -49.00 46.85
N SER A 625 64.91 -49.63 45.78
CA SER A 625 66.34 -49.95 45.58
C SER A 625 67.28 -48.74 45.41
N GLY A 626 66.75 -47.51 45.30
CA GLY A 626 67.53 -46.28 45.20
C GLY A 626 67.88 -45.66 46.56
N ASN A 627 68.95 -44.84 46.59
CA ASN A 627 69.32 -44.09 47.78
C ASN A 627 68.18 -43.15 48.22
N ASN A 628 67.62 -43.41 49.41
CA ASN A 628 66.53 -42.66 50.04
C ASN A 628 65.20 -42.60 49.28
N THR A 629 64.94 -43.47 48.29
CA THR A 629 63.64 -43.47 47.59
C THR A 629 62.60 -44.31 48.32
N TYR A 630 61.40 -43.77 48.49
CA TYR A 630 60.26 -44.47 49.11
C TYR A 630 59.03 -44.43 48.22
N GLU A 631 58.22 -45.48 48.30
CA GLU A 631 56.94 -45.61 47.61
C GLU A 631 55.81 -45.74 48.63
N ARG A 632 54.64 -45.16 48.32
CA ARG A 632 53.38 -45.44 49.01
C ARG A 632 52.32 -45.75 47.96
N VAL A 633 51.55 -46.82 48.16
CA VAL A 633 50.39 -47.12 47.32
C VAL A 633 49.21 -46.28 47.82
N CYS A 634 48.53 -45.63 46.90
CA CYS A 634 47.33 -44.84 47.13
C CYS A 634 46.14 -45.58 46.52
N ASN A 635 45.21 -46.03 47.35
CA ASN A 635 44.02 -46.75 46.91
C ASN A 635 42.85 -45.77 46.77
N ILE A 636 42.14 -45.86 45.65
CA ILE A 636 40.99 -45.02 45.32
C ILE A 636 39.71 -45.81 45.58
N TYR A 637 38.79 -45.19 46.30
CA TYR A 637 37.47 -45.72 46.57
C TYR A 637 36.37 -44.79 46.06
N ASP A 638 35.30 -45.38 45.53
CA ASP A 638 34.09 -44.63 45.17
C ASP A 638 33.32 -44.16 46.43
N ASN A 639 32.19 -43.48 46.22
CA ASN A 639 31.33 -43.01 47.30
C ASN A 639 30.62 -44.11 48.10
N LEU A 640 30.64 -45.36 47.63
CA LEU A 640 30.09 -46.52 48.32
C LEU A 640 31.20 -47.29 49.07
N GLY A 641 32.45 -46.86 48.97
CA GLY A 641 33.61 -47.50 49.58
C GLY A 641 34.14 -48.70 48.77
N ASN A 642 33.72 -48.88 47.52
CA ASN A 642 34.28 -49.90 46.64
C ASN A 642 35.64 -49.44 46.12
N PHE A 643 36.61 -50.36 46.14
CA PHE A 643 37.91 -50.12 45.50
C PHE A 643 37.73 -50.01 43.99
N LEU A 644 38.28 -48.95 43.39
CA LEU A 644 38.22 -48.74 41.95
C LEU A 644 39.58 -48.94 41.29
N ASP A 645 40.62 -48.27 41.81
CA ASP A 645 41.94 -48.28 41.21
C ASP A 645 43.00 -47.80 42.21
N ASP A 646 44.27 -47.86 41.83
CA ASP A 646 45.40 -47.40 42.62
C ASP A 646 46.38 -46.50 41.83
N PHE A 647 47.25 -45.81 42.56
CA PHE A 647 48.45 -45.19 42.01
C PHE A 647 49.52 -45.16 43.09
N VAL A 648 50.76 -44.82 42.73
CA VAL A 648 51.87 -44.76 43.69
C VAL A 648 52.45 -43.37 43.83
N VAL A 649 52.85 -43.01 45.05
CA VAL A 649 53.61 -41.79 45.34
C VAL A 649 55.06 -42.17 45.60
N HIS A 650 55.98 -41.59 44.84
CA HIS A 650 57.43 -41.72 45.00
C HIS A 650 57.98 -40.51 45.73
N TYR A 651 58.75 -40.74 46.79
CA TYR A 651 59.44 -39.73 47.57
C TYR A 651 60.95 -39.84 47.35
N HIS A 652 61.59 -38.71 47.08
CA HIS A 652 63.03 -38.57 46.94
C HIS A 652 63.52 -37.44 47.86
N PRO A 653 63.73 -37.72 49.16
CA PRO A 653 64.26 -36.75 50.11
C PRO A 653 65.61 -36.20 49.62
N GLY A 654 65.66 -34.89 49.35
CA GLY A 654 66.87 -34.18 48.88
C GLY A 654 66.98 -34.01 47.36
N ALA A 655 66.03 -34.52 46.56
CA ALA A 655 65.98 -34.23 45.13
C ALA A 655 65.53 -32.79 44.86
N VAL A 656 66.25 -32.07 44.00
CA VAL A 656 65.97 -30.69 43.60
C VAL A 656 65.89 -30.60 42.08
N GLN A 657 64.98 -29.79 41.57
CA GLN A 657 64.82 -29.54 40.14
C GLN A 657 66.08 -28.85 39.59
N ASN A 658 66.68 -29.41 38.54
CA ASN A 658 67.83 -28.82 37.86
C ASN A 658 67.79 -29.15 36.35
N ALA A 659 68.72 -28.61 35.56
CA ALA A 659 68.73 -28.81 34.10
C ALA A 659 68.86 -30.29 33.66
N GLN A 660 69.46 -31.15 34.50
CA GLN A 660 69.62 -32.59 34.27
C GLN A 660 68.39 -33.40 34.75
N HIS A 661 67.63 -32.84 35.70
CA HIS A 661 66.44 -33.40 36.32
C HIS A 661 65.33 -32.34 36.34
N PRO A 662 64.74 -31.99 35.18
CA PRO A 662 63.79 -30.88 35.04
C PRO A 662 62.47 -31.12 35.78
N TYR A 663 62.22 -32.32 36.29
CA TYR A 663 61.07 -32.68 37.14
C TYR A 663 61.51 -33.15 38.53
N GLY A 664 62.68 -32.70 39.02
CA GLY A 664 63.21 -33.04 40.34
C GLY A 664 62.31 -32.49 41.45
N SER A 665 61.26 -33.22 41.80
CA SER A 665 60.41 -32.94 42.94
C SER A 665 60.75 -33.89 44.09
N ALA A 666 60.66 -33.40 45.33
CA ALA A 666 60.82 -34.23 46.51
C ALA A 666 59.76 -35.36 46.58
N ALA A 667 58.63 -35.19 45.88
CA ALA A 667 57.61 -36.22 45.67
C ALA A 667 56.93 -36.11 44.31
N HIS A 668 56.60 -37.23 43.68
CA HIS A 668 55.79 -37.31 42.46
C HIS A 668 54.89 -38.54 42.48
N ILE A 669 53.82 -38.54 41.67
CA ILE A 669 52.93 -39.68 41.52
C ILE A 669 53.19 -40.41 40.20
N LYS A 670 52.92 -41.71 40.18
CA LYS A 670 52.97 -42.60 39.02
C LYS A 670 51.74 -43.51 38.99
N PRO A 671 51.29 -43.97 37.82
CA PRO A 671 50.14 -44.88 37.70
C PRO A 671 50.36 -46.23 38.38
N ILE A 672 51.59 -46.76 38.33
CA ILE A 672 51.98 -48.04 38.92
C ILE A 672 53.43 -47.97 39.41
N SER A 673 53.82 -48.94 40.25
CA SER A 673 55.21 -49.13 40.63
C SER A 673 56.04 -49.47 39.38
N GLY A 674 56.98 -48.60 39.00
CA GLY A 674 57.66 -48.70 37.72
C GLY A 674 58.95 -47.88 37.60
N ASN A 675 59.71 -48.18 36.55
CA ASN A 675 61.04 -47.62 36.27
C ASN A 675 60.99 -46.15 35.78
N LEU A 676 62.11 -45.63 35.25
CA LEU A 676 62.20 -44.23 34.80
C LEU A 676 61.28 -43.88 33.62
N ALA A 677 60.79 -44.89 32.86
CA ALA A 677 59.94 -44.69 31.70
C ALA A 677 58.45 -44.55 32.05
N THR A 678 58.05 -44.82 33.30
CA THR A 678 56.67 -44.67 33.75
C THR A 678 56.25 -43.19 33.80
N PRO A 679 55.02 -42.84 33.40
CA PRO A 679 54.47 -41.49 33.55
C PRO A 679 54.63 -40.98 34.98
N LYS A 680 55.01 -39.70 35.12
CA LYS A 680 55.17 -39.07 36.43
C LYS A 680 54.64 -37.65 36.44
N ILE A 681 53.95 -37.30 37.52
CA ILE A 681 53.43 -35.95 37.76
C ILE A 681 53.96 -35.49 39.11
N GLY A 682 54.66 -34.36 39.13
CA GLY A 682 55.16 -33.77 40.38
C GLY A 682 54.02 -33.48 41.33
N ARG A 683 54.19 -33.78 42.63
CA ARG A 683 53.17 -33.54 43.66
C ARG A 683 52.68 -32.09 43.67
N ASP A 684 53.57 -31.15 43.37
CA ASP A 684 53.24 -29.72 43.38
C ASP A 684 52.32 -29.29 42.24
N LEU A 685 52.21 -30.11 41.18
CA LEU A 685 51.31 -29.92 40.04
C LEU A 685 49.92 -30.53 40.27
N LEU A 686 49.71 -31.23 41.39
CA LEU A 686 48.41 -31.81 41.74
C LEU A 686 47.47 -30.74 42.30
N GLN A 687 46.17 -30.93 42.07
CA GLN A 687 45.13 -30.11 42.69
C GLN A 687 45.11 -30.31 44.22
N ASP A 688 44.68 -29.27 44.94
CA ASP A 688 44.83 -29.20 46.40
C ASP A 688 44.16 -30.38 47.15
N HIS A 689 43.00 -30.86 46.70
CA HIS A 689 42.32 -32.00 47.32
C HIS A 689 43.19 -33.27 47.34
N LEU A 690 43.80 -33.64 46.23
CA LEU A 690 44.69 -34.80 46.15
C LEU A 690 46.06 -34.51 46.79
N LYS A 691 46.59 -33.30 46.57
CA LYS A 691 47.89 -32.85 47.09
C LYS A 691 47.93 -32.86 48.61
N ASN A 692 46.84 -32.49 49.28
CA ASN A 692 46.77 -32.42 50.74
C ASN A 692 46.69 -33.80 51.39
N LEU A 693 46.11 -34.80 50.71
CA LEU A 693 46.08 -36.19 51.18
C LEU A 693 47.45 -36.86 51.07
N ILE A 694 48.27 -36.44 50.10
CA ILE A 694 49.62 -36.98 49.89
C ILE A 694 50.62 -36.24 50.80
N PRO A 695 51.23 -36.91 51.79
CA PRO A 695 52.22 -36.31 52.69
C PRO A 695 53.33 -35.56 51.94
N LYS A 696 53.88 -34.50 52.54
CA LYS A 696 54.98 -33.72 51.94
C LYS A 696 56.32 -34.43 52.04
N LYS A 697 56.49 -35.27 53.05
CA LYS A 697 57.71 -36.02 53.36
C LYS A 697 57.31 -37.38 53.92
N LYS A 698 58.26 -38.31 53.96
CA LYS A 698 58.13 -39.53 54.74
C LYS A 698 58.18 -39.13 56.22
N ASP A 699 57.02 -39.04 56.85
CA ASP A 699 56.92 -39.20 58.30
C ASP A 699 57.11 -40.68 58.65
#